data_AF-A0A1Q6QMR8-F1
#
_entry.id   AF-A0A1Q6QMR8-F1
#
_cell.length_a   1.000
_cell.length_b   1.000
_cell.length_c   1.000
_cell.angle_alpha   90.00
_cell.angle_beta   90.00
_cell.angle_gamma   90.00
#
_symmetry.space_group_name_H-M   'P 1'
#
loop_
_entity.id
_entity.type
_entity.pdbx_description
1 polymer ?
#
loop_
_entity_poly.entity_id
_entity_poly.type
_entity_poly.pdbx_seq_one_letter_code
_entity_poly.pdbx_strand_id
1 'polypeptide(L)'
;MVTVSAGNAGGWADQAVSGVPYLYSEDVSLDTVGSPGSYTNSLSVASVDNTGYTGMYLTAGEHNIFYDENTDYGNGPLKALAGEHSYILIDGAGSEADWMALAGQLEGKIAICSRGETSFYEKANAAAANGAIATIIYNNVPGALSMDLSGYRYDQPCVAITQEEGAILRASATAKTAPGGAAYYEETLTVSQEVSSQQTSPEYYTMSSFSSYGIPGDLTMKPEITAPGGSIYGVQGMDPAGTSYQNMSGTSMASPQVAGMAALVAGHIRSNQLDEKTGVSSRHLIQSLLMSTAKPLQEEASGGNYWSILRQGAGLAHVGSAISAGSYIQMGENATASWADYKVKAELGDDPERTGRYTFDFSLHNFSDAPKHYTLTSDQGLLEESGVTYLNTQTVALPLEVTYQVDGTFFIPKSKLSCDLDGNGVTDAKDAQLILDYAAGLRDAIGEAADLDHDGAVTTYDAHLLLSTLETGEIVVEPGQAVTIQVSASIPQDVKEALDNSYENGAYLEGFVYVNPIATADGALEDVAHSIPVLGFYGSWSEASMFEPVSVSERMYGSDQVPYSGTYSNSLVVKFDGNTTPYFLTGNPYIIEDEIPTSRLAIRSVDTVHSYEYSLIRNAAALVVTVTDQDGELLSATSVQQQALGSFFQENRGAWANTVGAGSINRKVASLGLEEDETFTVEVIAVPEYYTGQNAMTLEDILALKSSGSLKEGSFLTTTLTVDDTAPVVESITKDLFTGNLTVTARDNQ
;
A
#
# COMPACT_ATOMS: atom_id res chain seq x y z
N MET A 1 0.55 -1.42 -26.87
CA MET A 1 0.67 -1.43 -25.41
C MET A 1 0.01 -0.19 -24.86
N VAL A 2 -0.63 -0.26 -23.69
CA VAL A 2 -1.26 0.91 -23.06
C VAL A 2 -0.57 1.09 -21.72
N THR A 3 0.33 2.05 -21.62
CA THR A 3 1.01 2.41 -20.36
C THR A 3 0.16 3.46 -19.65
N VAL A 4 -0.05 3.29 -18.36
CA VAL A 4 -0.85 4.21 -17.55
C VAL A 4 -0.10 4.48 -16.25
N SER A 5 -0.14 5.70 -15.76
CA SER A 5 0.40 6.05 -14.44
C SER A 5 -0.37 5.32 -13.32
N ALA A 6 0.34 4.87 -12.29
CA ALA A 6 -0.29 4.22 -11.14
C ALA A 6 -1.18 5.18 -10.33
N GLY A 7 -0.76 6.43 -10.19
CA GLY A 7 -1.37 7.44 -9.32
C GLY A 7 -0.32 8.13 -8.45
N ASN A 8 -0.71 9.25 -7.84
CA ASN A 8 0.17 10.09 -7.00
C ASN A 8 -0.38 10.23 -5.57
N ALA A 9 -1.05 9.19 -5.05
CA ALA A 9 -1.76 9.23 -3.78
C ALA A 9 -1.04 8.52 -2.61
N GLY A 10 0.21 8.09 -2.79
CA GLY A 10 0.95 7.38 -1.74
C GLY A 10 0.29 6.08 -1.30
N GLY A 11 0.49 5.68 -0.03
CA GLY A 11 -0.25 4.61 0.62
C GLY A 11 -1.60 5.11 1.17
N TRP A 12 -2.62 4.25 1.17
CA TRP A 12 -3.97 4.63 1.63
C TRP A 12 -4.00 5.19 3.06
N ALA A 13 -3.15 4.63 3.95
CA ALA A 13 -3.06 5.03 5.35
C ALA A 13 -2.20 6.27 5.61
N ASP A 14 -1.51 6.82 4.59
CA ASP A 14 -0.55 7.94 4.76
C ASP A 14 -1.18 9.18 5.41
N GLN A 15 -2.51 9.33 5.29
CA GLN A 15 -3.28 10.48 5.78
C GLN A 15 -4.25 10.12 6.93
N ALA A 16 -3.99 9.02 7.64
CA ALA A 16 -4.79 8.61 8.79
C ALA A 16 -4.82 9.69 9.89
N VAL A 17 -6.01 9.93 10.46
CA VAL A 17 -6.24 10.97 11.48
C VAL A 17 -5.53 10.69 12.80
N SER A 18 -5.14 9.44 13.05
CA SER A 18 -4.28 9.06 14.19
C SER A 18 -2.92 9.77 14.16
N GLY A 19 -2.50 10.30 12.99
CA GLY A 19 -1.17 10.86 12.77
C GLY A 19 -0.09 9.80 12.56
N VAL A 20 -0.48 8.52 12.52
CA VAL A 20 0.40 7.38 12.23
C VAL A 20 0.12 6.92 10.80
N PRO A 21 1.07 7.07 9.86
CA PRO A 21 0.86 6.85 8.43
C PRO A 21 0.92 5.36 8.04
N TYR A 22 0.31 4.50 8.84
CA TYR A 22 0.36 3.04 8.69
C TYR A 22 -1.01 2.42 8.97
N LEU A 23 -1.28 1.28 8.36
CA LEU A 23 -2.43 0.45 8.73
C LEU A 23 -2.23 -0.13 10.13
N TYR A 24 -3.29 -0.41 10.86
CA TYR A 24 -3.27 -1.35 11.98
C TYR A 24 -2.84 -2.73 11.46
N SER A 25 -2.16 -3.51 12.30
CA SER A 25 -1.58 -4.81 11.93
C SER A 25 -2.61 -5.86 11.51
N GLU A 26 -3.88 -5.64 11.84
CA GLU A 26 -5.02 -6.49 11.47
C GLU A 26 -5.59 -6.15 10.09
N ASP A 27 -5.18 -5.03 9.50
CA ASP A 27 -5.63 -4.56 8.18
C ASP A 27 -4.56 -4.76 7.10
N VAL A 28 -4.99 -4.84 5.84
CA VAL A 28 -4.12 -5.33 4.75
C VAL A 28 -4.07 -4.45 3.51
N SER A 29 -4.97 -3.48 3.32
CA SER A 29 -5.09 -2.77 2.04
C SER A 29 -4.48 -1.38 2.05
N LEU A 30 -3.37 -1.21 1.33
CA LEU A 30 -2.72 0.10 1.09
C LEU A 30 -3.12 0.73 -0.26
N ASP A 31 -4.08 0.15 -0.97
CA ASP A 31 -4.32 0.43 -2.38
C ASP A 31 -4.77 1.87 -2.64
N THR A 32 -4.06 2.52 -3.56
CA THR A 32 -4.44 3.79 -4.13
C THR A 32 -4.24 3.82 -5.66
N VAL A 33 -4.04 2.66 -6.30
CA VAL A 33 -3.89 2.58 -7.75
C VAL A 33 -5.19 3.05 -8.43
N GLY A 34 -5.07 4.08 -9.25
CA GLY A 34 -6.21 4.68 -9.94
C GLY A 34 -6.67 3.89 -11.16
N SER A 35 -7.94 4.07 -11.53
CA SER A 35 -8.44 3.70 -12.85
C SER A 35 -8.02 4.75 -13.90
N PRO A 36 -7.60 4.36 -15.12
CA PRO A 36 -7.61 3.00 -15.69
C PRO A 36 -6.30 2.22 -15.48
N GLY A 37 -5.39 2.66 -14.60
CA GLY A 37 -4.13 1.97 -14.31
C GLY A 37 -4.32 0.59 -13.70
N SER A 38 -5.35 0.43 -12.87
CA SER A 38 -5.75 -0.85 -12.27
C SER A 38 -6.27 -1.89 -13.27
N TYR A 39 -6.63 -1.52 -14.51
CA TYR A 39 -7.22 -2.47 -15.46
C TYR A 39 -6.23 -3.55 -15.91
N THR A 40 -6.75 -4.76 -16.19
CA THR A 40 -5.97 -5.94 -16.59
C THR A 40 -5.11 -5.70 -17.83
N ASN A 41 -5.54 -4.90 -18.81
CA ASN A 41 -4.79 -4.67 -20.06
C ASN A 41 -3.84 -3.46 -20.03
N SER A 42 -3.93 -2.65 -18.98
CA SER A 42 -3.05 -1.49 -18.73
C SER A 42 -1.72 -1.97 -18.15
N LEU A 43 -0.61 -1.40 -18.58
CA LEU A 43 0.68 -1.52 -17.90
C LEU A 43 0.83 -0.31 -16.97
N SER A 44 0.51 -0.51 -15.70
CA SER A 44 0.55 0.48 -14.63
C SER A 44 1.99 0.76 -14.22
N VAL A 45 2.35 2.04 -14.19
CA VAL A 45 3.73 2.51 -14.01
C VAL A 45 3.88 3.27 -12.70
N ALA A 46 4.72 2.75 -11.81
CA ALA A 46 5.16 3.40 -10.59
C ALA A 46 6.31 4.39 -10.85
N SER A 47 6.59 5.22 -9.85
CA SER A 47 7.65 6.24 -9.92
C SER A 47 8.79 5.92 -8.96
N VAL A 48 10.01 5.94 -9.49
CA VAL A 48 11.26 6.06 -8.71
C VAL A 48 11.82 7.48 -8.88
N ASP A 49 12.52 7.97 -7.88
CA ASP A 49 13.18 9.26 -7.97
C ASP A 49 14.42 9.21 -8.87
N ASN A 50 14.70 10.33 -9.52
CA ASN A 50 15.88 10.47 -10.37
C ASN A 50 17.15 10.52 -9.49
N THR A 51 18.20 9.76 -9.84
CA THR A 51 19.49 9.73 -9.11
C THR A 51 20.42 10.88 -9.52
N GLY A 52 19.83 12.05 -9.65
CA GLY A 52 20.48 13.23 -10.16
C GLY A 52 19.44 14.29 -10.43
N TYR A 53 19.89 15.53 -10.50
CA TYR A 53 19.04 16.67 -10.75
C TYR A 53 19.55 17.43 -11.95
N THR A 54 18.63 17.87 -12.80
CA THR A 54 18.89 18.90 -13.80
C THR A 54 17.73 19.86 -13.71
N GLY A 55 18.01 21.15 -13.50
CA GLY A 55 16.93 22.10 -13.30
C GLY A 55 17.39 23.42 -12.70
N MET A 56 16.39 24.20 -12.32
CA MET A 56 16.61 25.41 -11.54
C MET A 56 17.00 25.05 -10.11
N TYR A 57 17.74 25.95 -9.47
CA TYR A 57 18.25 25.73 -8.11
C TYR A 57 18.33 27.04 -7.34
N LEU A 58 18.41 26.90 -6.02
CA LEU A 58 18.82 27.95 -5.10
C LEU A 58 20.10 27.53 -4.38
N THR A 59 20.84 28.49 -3.85
CA THR A 59 22.09 28.24 -3.12
C THR A 59 21.93 28.69 -1.68
N ALA A 60 22.19 27.77 -0.75
CA ALA A 60 22.29 28.04 0.68
C ALA A 60 23.72 27.67 1.14
N GLY A 61 24.53 28.67 1.46
CA GLY A 61 25.96 28.46 1.71
C GLY A 61 26.68 27.92 0.48
N GLU A 62 27.30 26.74 0.59
CA GLU A 62 27.98 26.04 -0.52
C GLU A 62 27.09 24.99 -1.20
N HIS A 63 25.85 24.81 -0.74
CA HIS A 63 24.95 23.78 -1.24
C HIS A 63 23.98 24.34 -2.28
N ASN A 64 23.87 23.63 -3.41
CA ASN A 64 22.77 23.82 -4.35
C ASN A 64 21.59 22.96 -3.91
N ILE A 65 20.43 23.59 -3.84
CA ILE A 65 19.15 22.95 -3.54
C ILE A 65 18.31 23.08 -4.79
N PHE A 66 17.89 21.95 -5.32
CA PHE A 66 17.06 21.90 -6.50
C PHE A 66 15.60 21.85 -6.11
N TYR A 67 14.71 22.28 -7.01
CA TYR A 67 13.30 22.40 -6.66
C TYR A 67 12.38 22.00 -7.81
N ASP A 68 11.32 21.27 -7.45
CA ASP A 68 10.23 20.96 -8.34
C ASP A 68 9.24 22.12 -8.36
N GLU A 69 8.79 22.49 -9.56
CA GLU A 69 7.91 23.65 -9.77
C GLU A 69 6.89 23.33 -10.86
N ASN A 70 5.61 23.50 -10.51
CA ASN A 70 4.52 23.49 -11.47
C ASN A 70 3.82 24.85 -11.45
N THR A 71 4.01 25.64 -12.51
CA THR A 71 3.37 26.97 -12.64
C THR A 71 1.99 26.93 -13.31
N ASP A 72 1.47 25.73 -13.60
CA ASP A 72 0.17 25.58 -14.29
C ASP A 72 -1.02 26.01 -13.41
N TYR A 73 -0.80 26.24 -12.11
CA TYR A 73 -1.81 26.68 -11.14
C TYR A 73 -1.93 28.20 -11.00
N GLY A 74 -1.18 28.98 -11.79
CA GLY A 74 -1.22 30.45 -11.77
C GLY A 74 -0.19 31.11 -10.85
N ASN A 75 0.58 30.33 -10.10
CA ASN A 75 1.78 30.78 -9.41
C ASN A 75 2.87 31.19 -10.40
N GLY A 76 3.60 32.27 -10.08
CA GLY A 76 4.77 32.71 -10.83
C GLY A 76 5.98 31.80 -10.61
N PRO A 77 6.96 31.81 -11.52
CA PRO A 77 8.15 30.96 -11.39
C PRO A 77 9.15 31.56 -10.39
N LEU A 78 9.76 30.72 -9.55
CA LEU A 78 10.69 31.16 -8.49
C LEU A 78 11.89 31.92 -9.05
N LYS A 79 12.36 31.55 -10.25
CA LYS A 79 13.46 32.24 -10.96
C LYS A 79 13.21 33.74 -11.22
N ALA A 80 11.94 34.18 -11.19
CA ALA A 80 11.60 35.61 -11.28
C ALA A 80 12.10 36.41 -10.08
N LEU A 81 12.35 35.74 -8.94
CA LEU A 81 12.94 36.28 -7.72
C LEU A 81 14.45 36.07 -7.67
N ALA A 82 15.16 36.10 -8.81
CA ALA A 82 16.60 35.90 -8.79
C ALA A 82 17.37 36.87 -7.88
N GLY A 83 18.43 36.37 -7.26
CA GLY A 83 19.25 37.12 -6.30
C GLY A 83 19.09 36.64 -4.86
N GLU A 84 19.67 37.39 -3.94
CA GLU A 84 19.70 37.06 -2.51
C GLU A 84 18.38 37.47 -1.82
N HIS A 85 17.80 36.55 -1.05
CA HIS A 85 16.58 36.77 -0.27
C HIS A 85 16.72 36.18 1.12
N SER A 86 16.10 36.85 2.10
CA SER A 86 15.90 36.26 3.41
C SER A 86 14.75 35.25 3.38
N TYR A 87 14.87 34.18 4.16
CA TYR A 87 13.80 33.22 4.37
C TYR A 87 13.48 33.04 5.85
N ILE A 88 12.26 32.58 6.10
CA ILE A 88 11.78 32.11 7.40
C ILE A 88 11.40 30.65 7.23
N LEU A 89 12.07 29.77 7.97
CA LEU A 89 11.75 28.35 8.03
C LEU A 89 11.07 28.03 9.37
N ILE A 90 10.02 27.22 9.34
CA ILE A 90 9.41 26.62 10.52
C ILE A 90 9.45 25.10 10.40
N ASP A 91 9.56 24.43 11.55
CA ASP A 91 9.46 22.96 11.63
C ASP A 91 8.00 22.48 11.42
N GLY A 92 7.02 23.37 11.60
CA GLY A 92 5.60 23.09 11.48
C GLY A 92 5.10 23.04 10.03
N ALA A 93 3.84 22.64 9.88
CA ALA A 93 3.16 22.48 8.60
C ALA A 93 2.94 23.81 7.85
N GLY A 94 2.97 24.97 8.52
CA GLY A 94 2.64 26.22 7.84
C GLY A 94 1.14 26.38 7.61
N SER A 95 0.36 26.01 8.62
CA SER A 95 -1.06 26.32 8.71
C SER A 95 -1.30 27.84 8.75
N GLU A 96 -2.55 28.26 8.60
CA GLU A 96 -2.93 29.68 8.76
C GLU A 96 -2.48 30.23 10.14
N ALA A 97 -2.62 29.43 11.19
CA ALA A 97 -2.21 29.81 12.54
C ALA A 97 -0.68 29.99 12.66
N ASP A 98 0.10 29.10 12.04
CA ASP A 98 1.56 29.16 12.07
C ASP A 98 2.09 30.46 11.46
N TRP A 99 1.58 30.80 10.27
CA TRP A 99 2.02 32.01 9.57
C TRP A 99 1.50 33.29 10.20
N MET A 100 0.27 33.29 10.74
CA MET A 100 -0.24 34.42 11.51
C MET A 100 0.61 34.71 12.76
N ALA A 101 1.14 33.68 13.42
CA ALA A 101 2.02 33.86 14.58
C ALA A 101 3.37 34.52 14.21
N LEU A 102 3.75 34.49 12.93
CA LEU A 102 4.99 35.04 12.38
C LEU A 102 4.77 36.20 11.39
N ALA A 103 3.55 36.76 11.31
CA ALA A 103 3.20 37.76 10.29
C ALA A 103 4.14 38.98 10.27
N GLY A 104 4.66 39.41 11.43
CA GLY A 104 5.61 40.53 11.52
C GLY A 104 7.04 40.20 11.08
N GLN A 105 7.37 38.92 10.94
CA GLN A 105 8.70 38.41 10.56
C GLN A 105 8.75 37.98 9.09
N LEU A 106 7.60 37.61 8.52
CA LEU A 106 7.47 36.97 7.21
C LEU A 106 7.40 37.96 6.03
N GLU A 107 6.92 39.18 6.26
CA GLU A 107 6.77 40.20 5.23
C GLU A 107 8.05 40.40 4.39
N GLY A 108 7.93 40.23 3.08
CA GLY A 108 9.03 40.41 2.12
C GLY A 108 10.03 39.25 2.05
N LYS A 109 9.75 38.10 2.70
CA LYS A 109 10.67 36.95 2.79
C LYS A 109 10.07 35.69 2.17
N ILE A 110 10.92 34.70 1.96
CA ILE A 110 10.50 33.37 1.51
C ILE A 110 10.03 32.55 2.71
N ALA A 111 8.82 32.00 2.65
CA ALA A 111 8.28 31.08 3.66
C ALA A 111 8.75 29.66 3.38
N ILE A 112 9.24 28.94 4.39
CA ILE A 112 9.64 27.53 4.25
C ILE A 112 8.97 26.69 5.35
N CYS A 113 8.27 25.63 4.97
CA CYS A 113 7.55 24.76 5.90
C CYS A 113 7.54 23.30 5.47
N SER A 114 7.20 22.41 6.40
CA SER A 114 7.12 20.97 6.15
C SER A 114 5.81 20.55 5.48
N ARG A 115 5.83 19.48 4.68
CA ARG A 115 4.64 18.74 4.25
C ARG A 115 3.89 18.15 5.45
N GLY A 116 2.55 18.08 5.35
CA GLY A 116 1.67 17.41 6.33
C GLY A 116 0.58 18.33 6.88
N GLU A 117 -0.39 17.79 7.62
CA GLU A 117 -1.50 18.45 8.34
C GLU A 117 -2.52 19.26 7.50
N THR A 118 -2.09 20.02 6.51
CA THR A 118 -2.92 20.85 5.62
C THR A 118 -2.48 20.71 4.16
N SER A 119 -3.34 21.08 3.21
CA SER A 119 -3.01 20.98 1.78
C SER A 119 -1.90 21.97 1.36
N PHE A 120 -1.17 21.66 0.28
CA PHE A 120 -0.07 22.51 -0.22
C PHE A 120 -0.52 23.94 -0.56
N TYR A 121 -1.69 24.08 -1.21
CA TYR A 121 -2.20 25.38 -1.58
C TYR A 121 -2.64 26.21 -0.38
N GLU A 122 -3.13 25.59 0.71
CA GLU A 122 -3.47 26.31 1.95
C GLU A 122 -2.23 26.89 2.62
N LYS A 123 -1.14 26.10 2.68
CA LYS A 123 0.15 26.57 3.19
C LYS A 123 0.64 27.79 2.42
N ALA A 124 0.65 27.69 1.10
CA ALA A 124 1.08 28.78 0.22
C ALA A 124 0.15 30.00 0.30
N ASN A 125 -1.18 29.79 0.35
CA ASN A 125 -2.16 30.87 0.52
C ASN A 125 -1.97 31.60 1.86
N ALA A 126 -1.70 30.87 2.94
CA ALA A 126 -1.47 31.43 4.26
C ALA A 126 -0.15 32.20 4.33
N ALA A 127 0.92 31.68 3.73
CA ALA A 127 2.20 32.38 3.63
C ALA A 127 2.08 33.69 2.84
N ALA A 128 1.49 33.64 1.63
CA ALA A 128 1.30 34.82 0.78
C ALA A 128 0.38 35.87 1.42
N ALA A 129 -0.68 35.44 2.12
CA ALA A 129 -1.56 36.34 2.88
C ALA A 129 -0.85 37.10 4.00
N ASN A 130 0.25 36.54 4.53
CA ASN A 130 1.09 37.13 5.57
C ASN A 130 2.38 37.77 5.00
N GLY A 131 2.39 38.11 3.71
CA GLY A 131 3.44 38.94 3.08
C GLY A 131 4.65 38.18 2.57
N ALA A 132 4.63 36.83 2.55
CA ALA A 132 5.69 36.06 1.93
C ALA A 132 5.76 36.35 0.42
N ILE A 133 6.99 36.42 -0.11
CA ILE A 133 7.22 36.64 -1.56
C ILE A 133 7.29 35.34 -2.35
N ALA A 134 7.51 34.20 -1.68
CA ALA A 134 7.44 32.85 -2.21
C ALA A 134 7.25 31.85 -1.07
N THR A 135 6.82 30.64 -1.40
CA THR A 135 6.72 29.50 -0.47
C THR A 135 7.57 28.33 -0.97
N ILE A 136 8.35 27.72 -0.08
CA ILE A 136 9.08 26.47 -0.32
C ILE A 136 8.52 25.42 0.64
N ILE A 137 8.09 24.28 0.12
CA ILE A 137 7.56 23.18 0.93
C ILE A 137 8.53 22.01 0.83
N TYR A 138 9.12 21.60 1.96
CA TYR A 138 10.00 20.43 1.99
C TYR A 138 9.21 19.16 2.37
N ASN A 139 9.57 18.03 1.75
CA ASN A 139 8.94 16.75 2.06
C ASN A 139 9.19 16.33 3.52
N ASN A 140 8.27 15.61 4.13
CA ASN A 140 8.39 15.11 5.51
C ASN A 140 8.83 13.65 5.58
N VAL A 141 8.98 12.99 4.43
CA VAL A 141 9.52 11.65 4.24
C VAL A 141 10.59 11.67 3.13
N PRO A 142 11.47 10.66 3.04
CA PRO A 142 12.44 10.56 1.96
C PRO A 142 11.77 10.58 0.57
N GLY A 143 12.49 11.19 -0.39
CA GLY A 143 12.11 11.21 -1.80
C GLY A 143 11.42 12.48 -2.28
N ALA A 144 11.16 12.53 -3.59
CA ALA A 144 10.58 13.68 -4.27
C ALA A 144 9.10 13.89 -3.91
N LEU A 145 8.66 15.13 -4.08
CA LEU A 145 7.34 15.60 -3.71
C LEU A 145 6.59 16.13 -4.93
N SER A 146 5.39 15.60 -5.18
CA SER A 146 4.46 16.15 -6.17
C SER A 146 3.42 17.01 -5.46
N MET A 147 3.25 18.27 -5.87
CA MET A 147 2.29 19.19 -5.26
C MET A 147 1.10 19.47 -6.19
N ASP A 148 -0.11 19.35 -5.66
CA ASP A 148 -1.32 19.92 -6.26
C ASP A 148 -1.62 21.31 -5.66
N LEU A 149 -1.64 22.35 -6.49
CA LEU A 149 -1.95 23.74 -6.11
C LEU A 149 -3.28 24.25 -6.68
N SER A 150 -4.24 23.37 -7.02
CA SER A 150 -5.53 23.72 -7.64
C SER A 150 -6.36 24.76 -6.86
N GLY A 151 -6.14 24.92 -5.56
CA GLY A 151 -6.81 25.92 -4.69
C GLY A 151 -5.98 27.20 -4.42
N TYR A 152 -4.83 27.36 -5.07
CA TYR A 152 -3.96 28.50 -4.87
C TYR A 152 -4.55 29.76 -5.51
N ARG A 153 -4.54 30.89 -4.79
CA ARG A 153 -5.24 32.12 -5.21
C ARG A 153 -4.32 33.34 -5.40
N TYR A 154 -3.02 33.12 -5.30
CA TYR A 154 -1.98 34.14 -5.37
C TYR A 154 -1.04 33.87 -6.55
N ASP A 155 -0.18 34.83 -6.89
CA ASP A 155 0.79 34.71 -7.99
C ASP A 155 2.24 34.54 -7.49
N GLN A 156 2.48 34.55 -6.17
CA GLN A 156 3.79 34.26 -5.59
C GLN A 156 4.22 32.81 -5.92
N PRO A 157 5.53 32.55 -6.15
CA PRO A 157 6.03 31.21 -6.40
C PRO A 157 5.77 30.25 -5.23
N CYS A 158 5.52 28.99 -5.57
CA CYS A 158 5.42 27.88 -4.63
C CYS A 158 6.16 26.67 -5.22
N VAL A 159 7.22 26.21 -4.55
CA VAL A 159 8.08 25.12 -5.04
C VAL A 159 8.27 24.04 -3.98
N ALA A 160 8.61 22.83 -4.42
CA ALA A 160 8.87 21.69 -3.55
C ALA A 160 10.35 21.33 -3.53
N ILE A 161 10.84 20.90 -2.36
CA ILE A 161 12.18 20.34 -2.18
C ILE A 161 12.10 19.04 -1.35
N THR A 162 13.19 18.26 -1.35
CA THR A 162 13.26 17.01 -0.57
C THR A 162 13.39 17.28 0.93
N GLN A 163 13.17 16.25 1.76
CA GLN A 163 13.38 16.31 3.21
C GLN A 163 14.84 16.65 3.55
N GLU A 164 15.80 16.06 2.82
CA GLU A 164 17.24 16.29 3.00
C GLU A 164 17.59 17.76 2.74
N GLU A 165 17.10 18.34 1.64
CA GLU A 165 17.33 19.74 1.30
C GLU A 165 16.69 20.70 2.33
N GLY A 166 15.51 20.35 2.84
CA GLY A 166 14.87 21.07 3.95
C GLY A 166 15.72 21.05 5.22
N ALA A 167 16.32 19.90 5.55
CA ALA A 167 17.22 19.76 6.69
C ALA A 167 18.51 20.60 6.52
N ILE A 168 19.06 20.69 5.30
CA ILE A 168 20.21 21.55 4.98
C ILE A 168 19.87 23.03 5.23
N LEU A 169 18.72 23.49 4.75
CA LEU A 169 18.25 24.87 5.00
C LEU A 169 18.10 25.14 6.49
N ARG A 170 17.41 24.25 7.19
CA ARG A 170 17.21 24.37 8.65
C ARG A 170 18.54 24.42 9.41
N ALA A 171 19.47 23.54 9.09
CA ALA A 171 20.79 23.48 9.74
C ALA A 171 21.66 24.70 9.44
N SER A 172 21.48 25.32 8.28
CA SER A 172 22.20 26.52 7.86
C SER A 172 21.66 27.80 8.51
N ALA A 173 20.47 27.75 9.13
CA ALA A 173 19.77 28.92 9.62
C ALA A 173 19.94 29.20 11.12
N THR A 174 19.74 30.46 11.50
CA THR A 174 19.78 30.87 12.90
C THR A 174 18.41 30.70 13.55
N ALA A 175 18.32 29.90 14.62
CA ALA A 175 17.10 29.75 15.42
C ALA A 175 16.73 31.05 16.16
N LYS A 176 15.45 31.44 16.12
CA LYS A 176 14.89 32.66 16.70
C LYS A 176 13.49 32.41 17.28
N THR A 177 13.00 33.40 18.03
CA THR A 177 11.67 33.37 18.65
C THR A 177 10.97 34.70 18.41
N ALA A 178 9.75 34.65 17.87
CA ALA A 178 8.93 35.83 17.62
C ALA A 178 8.39 36.42 18.94
N PRO A 179 7.94 37.68 18.97
CA PRO A 179 7.38 38.30 20.16
C PRO A 179 6.20 37.52 20.80
N GLY A 180 5.48 36.73 20.01
CA GLY A 180 4.39 35.85 20.47
C GLY A 180 4.83 34.46 20.97
N GLY A 181 6.13 34.17 20.98
CA GLY A 181 6.69 32.89 21.46
C GLY A 181 6.88 31.82 20.38
N ALA A 182 6.44 32.06 19.14
CA ALA A 182 6.62 31.13 18.03
C ALA A 182 8.12 30.99 17.66
N ALA A 183 8.61 29.76 17.55
CA ALA A 183 9.97 29.47 17.11
C ALA A 183 10.07 29.47 15.59
N TYR A 184 11.17 29.97 15.05
CA TYR A 184 11.45 29.98 13.62
C TYR A 184 12.95 30.02 13.36
N TYR A 185 13.37 29.72 12.13
CA TYR A 185 14.75 29.84 11.67
C TYR A 185 14.84 30.88 10.57
N GLU A 186 15.90 31.69 10.57
CA GLU A 186 16.08 32.77 9.60
C GLU A 186 17.51 32.82 9.10
N GLU A 187 17.65 32.93 7.78
CA GLU A 187 18.92 33.14 7.09
C GLU A 187 18.67 33.68 5.67
N THR A 188 19.73 33.81 4.87
CA THR A 188 19.64 34.16 3.44
C THR A 188 19.90 32.96 2.53
N LEU A 189 19.28 32.97 1.34
CA LEU A 189 19.57 32.08 0.23
C LEU A 189 19.64 32.89 -1.07
N THR A 190 20.24 32.32 -2.12
CA THR A 190 20.30 32.94 -3.45
C THR A 190 19.50 32.13 -4.47
N VAL A 191 18.55 32.76 -5.14
CA VAL A 191 17.78 32.13 -6.24
C VAL A 191 18.52 32.32 -7.56
N SER A 192 18.78 31.22 -8.27
CA SER A 192 19.45 31.23 -9.59
C SER A 192 18.47 31.53 -10.73
N GLN A 193 18.98 32.12 -11.83
CA GLN A 193 18.29 32.14 -13.13
C GLN A 193 18.81 31.06 -14.10
N GLU A 194 19.90 30.40 -13.73
CA GLU A 194 20.59 29.43 -14.55
C GLU A 194 20.16 28.01 -14.16
N VAL A 195 20.19 27.12 -15.14
CA VAL A 195 20.02 25.69 -14.94
C VAL A 195 21.35 25.10 -14.53
N SER A 196 21.32 24.23 -13.52
CA SER A 196 22.46 23.41 -13.11
C SER A 196 22.12 21.93 -13.25
N SER A 197 23.15 21.10 -13.21
CA SER A 197 22.99 19.66 -13.12
C SER A 197 23.94 19.07 -12.10
N GLN A 198 23.45 18.06 -11.41
CA GLN A 198 24.20 17.25 -10.47
C GLN A 198 23.82 15.79 -10.70
N GLN A 199 24.82 14.92 -10.79
CA GLN A 199 24.60 13.49 -10.87
C GLN A 199 25.02 12.85 -9.56
N THR A 200 24.20 11.94 -9.05
CA THR A 200 24.57 11.05 -7.96
C THR A 200 24.65 9.61 -8.49
N SER A 201 25.29 8.74 -7.73
CA SER A 201 25.34 7.31 -8.02
C SER A 201 25.09 6.58 -6.71
N PRO A 202 23.85 6.65 -6.20
CA PRO A 202 23.51 6.00 -4.95
C PRO A 202 23.53 4.48 -5.16
N GLU A 203 23.84 3.76 -4.08
CA GLU A 203 23.75 2.31 -4.05
C GLU A 203 22.29 1.85 -4.13
N TYR A 204 21.40 2.56 -3.43
CA TYR A 204 19.96 2.30 -3.39
C TYR A 204 19.17 3.39 -4.13
N TYR A 205 18.06 2.98 -4.76
CA TYR A 205 17.14 3.91 -5.42
C TYR A 205 15.92 4.13 -4.52
N THR A 206 15.46 5.38 -4.43
CA THR A 206 14.30 5.74 -3.59
C THR A 206 13.03 5.73 -4.43
N MET A 207 12.06 4.89 -4.06
CA MET A 207 10.71 4.94 -4.64
C MET A 207 10.04 6.27 -4.27
N SER A 208 9.44 6.96 -5.26
CA SER A 208 8.86 8.28 -5.02
C SER A 208 7.74 8.21 -3.98
N SER A 209 7.79 9.10 -2.98
CA SER A 209 6.85 9.10 -1.85
C SER A 209 5.37 9.25 -2.25
N PHE A 210 5.10 9.89 -3.39
CA PHE A 210 3.74 10.06 -3.92
C PHE A 210 3.25 8.85 -4.72
N SER A 211 4.12 7.94 -5.16
CA SER A 211 3.73 6.86 -6.08
C SER A 211 2.68 5.97 -5.41
N SER A 212 1.52 5.83 -6.05
CA SER A 212 0.42 5.00 -5.53
C SER A 212 0.83 3.55 -5.30
N TYR A 213 0.36 2.99 -4.19
CA TYR A 213 0.58 1.61 -3.78
C TYR A 213 -0.53 0.72 -4.33
N GLY A 214 -0.19 -0.50 -4.70
CA GLY A 214 -1.16 -1.59 -4.78
C GLY A 214 -1.46 -2.18 -3.39
N ILE A 215 -2.20 -3.28 -3.29
CA ILE A 215 -2.79 -4.06 -4.37
C ILE A 215 -4.31 -3.85 -4.46
N PRO A 216 -4.90 -3.72 -5.67
CA PRO A 216 -6.34 -3.70 -5.84
C PRO A 216 -7.07 -4.81 -5.08
N GLY A 217 -8.35 -4.56 -4.74
CA GLY A 217 -9.14 -5.47 -3.90
C GLY A 217 -9.33 -6.87 -4.48
N ASP A 218 -9.04 -7.07 -5.77
CA ASP A 218 -9.06 -8.34 -6.49
C ASP A 218 -7.75 -9.13 -6.41
N LEU A 219 -6.79 -8.69 -5.58
CA LEU A 219 -5.46 -9.30 -5.43
C LEU A 219 -4.65 -9.43 -6.73
N THR A 220 -4.89 -8.55 -7.72
CA THR A 220 -4.06 -8.48 -8.92
C THR A 220 -2.91 -7.49 -8.79
N MET A 221 -1.68 -7.95 -9.02
CA MET A 221 -0.46 -7.18 -8.79
C MET A 221 -0.43 -5.90 -9.66
N LYS A 222 -0.40 -4.77 -8.97
CA LYS A 222 -0.23 -3.40 -9.47
C LYS A 222 0.64 -2.61 -8.47
N PRO A 223 1.40 -1.60 -8.93
CA PRO A 223 1.76 -1.32 -10.32
C PRO A 223 2.59 -2.48 -10.91
N GLU A 224 2.73 -2.52 -12.23
CA GLU A 224 3.43 -3.65 -12.89
C GLU A 224 4.90 -3.38 -13.15
N ILE A 225 5.31 -2.12 -13.26
CA ILE A 225 6.69 -1.74 -13.55
C ILE A 225 6.98 -0.34 -13.01
N THR A 226 8.25 -0.04 -12.77
CA THR A 226 8.70 1.27 -12.29
C THR A 226 9.55 1.98 -13.33
N ALA A 227 9.44 3.31 -13.42
CA ALA A 227 10.36 4.14 -14.19
C ALA A 227 10.63 5.48 -13.47
N PRO A 228 11.68 6.22 -13.86
CA PRO A 228 11.95 7.51 -13.23
C PRO A 228 10.78 8.49 -13.42
N GLY A 229 10.24 8.99 -12.33
CA GLY A 229 9.12 9.94 -12.33
C GLY A 229 9.25 11.05 -11.29
N GLY A 230 10.19 10.95 -10.35
CA GLY A 230 10.56 12.05 -9.45
C GLY A 230 11.54 13.01 -10.10
N SER A 231 11.26 14.32 -10.01
CA SER A 231 12.13 15.43 -10.43
C SER A 231 12.61 15.34 -11.89
N ILE A 232 11.71 15.02 -12.81
CA ILE A 232 12.02 14.87 -14.23
C ILE A 232 12.05 16.23 -14.92
N TYR A 233 13.21 16.60 -15.47
CA TYR A 233 13.38 17.79 -16.29
C TYR A 233 12.82 17.59 -17.70
N GLY A 234 11.78 18.33 -18.05
CA GLY A 234 11.05 18.17 -19.31
C GLY A 234 10.60 19.49 -19.91
N VAL A 235 10.08 19.42 -21.14
CA VAL A 235 9.48 20.59 -21.82
C VAL A 235 8.24 21.04 -21.06
N GLN A 236 8.12 22.34 -20.80
CA GLN A 236 6.91 22.92 -20.21
C GLN A 236 5.82 22.99 -21.27
N GLY A 237 4.88 22.03 -21.24
CA GLY A 237 3.84 21.87 -22.26
C GLY A 237 2.85 23.03 -22.37
N MET A 238 2.72 23.85 -21.33
CA MET A 238 1.83 25.02 -21.32
C MET A 238 2.46 26.30 -21.89
N ASP A 239 3.77 26.31 -22.16
CA ASP A 239 4.41 27.44 -22.85
C ASP A 239 4.07 27.39 -24.34
N PRO A 240 3.27 28.34 -24.87
CA PRO A 240 2.88 28.33 -26.27
C PRO A 240 4.07 28.48 -27.24
N ALA A 241 5.21 29.01 -26.76
CA ALA A 241 6.43 29.12 -27.54
C ALA A 241 7.21 27.78 -27.61
N GLY A 242 6.96 26.85 -26.69
CA GLY A 242 7.67 25.58 -26.59
C GLY A 242 9.16 25.73 -26.30
N THR A 243 9.54 26.80 -25.60
CA THR A 243 10.96 27.17 -25.36
C THR A 243 11.41 26.99 -23.93
N SER A 244 10.49 26.70 -23.02
CA SER A 244 10.75 26.55 -21.60
C SER A 244 10.71 25.10 -21.14
N TYR A 245 11.35 24.88 -20.00
CA TYR A 245 11.52 23.60 -19.36
C TYR A 245 11.23 23.76 -17.87
N GLN A 246 10.79 22.67 -17.24
CA GLN A 246 10.50 22.61 -15.81
C GLN A 246 10.77 21.21 -15.26
N ASN A 247 10.94 21.12 -13.95
CA ASN A 247 11.00 19.86 -13.21
C ASN A 247 9.61 19.51 -12.70
N MET A 248 9.17 18.29 -13.01
CA MET A 248 7.90 17.74 -12.51
C MET A 248 8.11 16.39 -11.87
N SER A 249 7.35 16.15 -10.81
CA SER A 249 7.27 14.88 -10.11
C SER A 249 5.90 14.24 -10.30
N GLY A 250 5.87 12.97 -10.69
CA GLY A 250 4.64 12.20 -10.80
C GLY A 250 4.81 10.87 -11.54
N THR A 251 3.95 9.90 -11.27
CA THR A 251 3.82 8.69 -12.10
C THR A 251 3.41 9.04 -13.54
N SER A 252 2.79 10.21 -13.74
CA SER A 252 2.56 10.86 -15.05
C SER A 252 3.85 11.13 -15.84
N MET A 253 5.00 11.29 -15.18
CA MET A 253 6.31 11.45 -15.82
C MET A 253 7.00 10.11 -16.04
N ALA A 254 6.75 9.11 -15.17
CA ALA A 254 7.26 7.75 -15.33
C ALA A 254 6.59 7.00 -16.51
N SER A 255 5.26 7.09 -16.62
CA SER A 255 4.48 6.40 -17.66
C SER A 255 4.95 6.67 -19.11
N PRO A 256 5.21 7.91 -19.55
CA PRO A 256 5.71 8.17 -20.90
C PRO A 256 7.13 7.64 -21.13
N GLN A 257 7.95 7.46 -20.09
CA GLN A 257 9.24 6.79 -20.24
C GLN A 257 9.05 5.34 -20.68
N VAL A 258 8.19 4.59 -19.97
CA VAL A 258 7.85 3.20 -20.33
C VAL A 258 7.20 3.13 -21.71
N ALA A 259 6.36 4.11 -22.08
CA ALA A 259 5.79 4.19 -23.42
C ALA A 259 6.89 4.32 -24.50
N GLY A 260 7.90 5.16 -24.25
CA GLY A 260 9.07 5.31 -25.11
C GLY A 260 9.91 4.03 -25.20
N MET A 261 10.16 3.38 -24.06
CA MET A 261 10.86 2.09 -24.00
C MET A 261 10.11 1.00 -24.78
N ALA A 262 8.80 0.91 -24.63
CA ALA A 262 7.95 0.00 -25.39
C ALA A 262 8.03 0.26 -26.90
N ALA A 263 8.11 1.53 -27.32
CA ALA A 263 8.31 1.88 -28.72
C ALA A 263 9.68 1.46 -29.26
N LEU A 264 10.74 1.57 -28.45
CA LEU A 264 12.09 1.10 -28.81
C LEU A 264 12.12 -0.43 -28.94
N VAL A 265 11.54 -1.16 -27.98
CA VAL A 265 11.43 -2.63 -28.04
C VAL A 265 10.60 -3.05 -29.25
N ALA A 266 9.49 -2.38 -29.55
CA ALA A 266 8.69 -2.63 -30.75
C ALA A 266 9.49 -2.39 -32.04
N GLY A 267 10.34 -1.35 -32.07
CA GLY A 267 11.26 -1.08 -33.17
C GLY A 267 12.27 -2.21 -33.36
N HIS A 268 12.88 -2.67 -32.26
CA HIS A 268 13.82 -3.79 -32.26
C HIS A 268 13.19 -5.09 -32.77
N ILE A 269 11.99 -5.44 -32.27
CA ILE A 269 11.23 -6.61 -32.71
C ILE A 269 11.00 -6.57 -34.23
N ARG A 270 10.54 -5.42 -34.76
CA ARG A 270 10.26 -5.24 -36.18
C ARG A 270 11.53 -5.33 -37.03
N SER A 271 12.61 -4.67 -36.62
CA SER A 271 13.88 -4.65 -37.37
C SER A 271 14.53 -6.02 -37.47
N ASN A 272 14.28 -6.89 -36.48
CA ASN A 272 14.84 -8.24 -36.43
C ASN A 272 13.81 -9.35 -36.73
N GLN A 273 12.57 -8.99 -37.11
CA GLN A 273 11.48 -9.94 -37.40
C GLN A 273 11.25 -10.95 -36.26
N LEU A 274 11.37 -10.50 -35.01
CA LEU A 274 11.32 -11.40 -33.85
C LEU A 274 9.93 -12.02 -33.66
N ASP A 275 8.86 -11.32 -34.03
CA ASP A 275 7.50 -11.87 -34.01
C ASP A 275 7.33 -13.04 -34.98
N GLU A 276 7.89 -12.95 -36.19
CA GLU A 276 7.93 -14.07 -37.14
C GLU A 276 8.84 -15.20 -36.64
N LYS A 277 10.03 -14.86 -36.10
CA LYS A 277 11.01 -15.83 -35.59
C LYS A 277 10.47 -16.64 -34.40
N THR A 278 9.75 -15.99 -33.49
CA THR A 278 9.21 -16.59 -32.25
C THR A 278 7.82 -17.17 -32.42
N GLY A 279 7.07 -16.73 -33.44
CA GLY A 279 5.68 -17.13 -33.65
C GLY A 279 4.68 -16.49 -32.69
N VAL A 280 5.12 -15.52 -31.86
CA VAL A 280 4.25 -14.77 -30.95
C VAL A 280 4.10 -13.31 -31.37
N SER A 281 3.03 -12.66 -30.91
CA SER A 281 2.76 -11.26 -31.29
C SER A 281 3.79 -10.29 -30.73
N SER A 282 3.98 -9.13 -31.38
CA SER A 282 4.83 -8.08 -30.83
C SER A 282 4.35 -7.61 -29.45
N ARG A 283 3.03 -7.64 -29.16
CA ARG A 283 2.52 -7.30 -27.81
C ARG A 283 3.07 -8.24 -26.76
N HIS A 284 3.07 -9.54 -27.04
CA HIS A 284 3.61 -10.56 -26.13
C HIS A 284 5.09 -10.27 -25.84
N LEU A 285 5.92 -10.14 -26.87
CA LEU A 285 7.34 -9.86 -26.69
C LEU A 285 7.60 -8.56 -25.92
N ILE A 286 6.88 -7.47 -26.22
CA ILE A 286 7.08 -6.21 -25.50
C ILE A 286 6.70 -6.34 -24.02
N GLN A 287 5.57 -6.99 -23.69
CA GLN A 287 5.15 -7.19 -22.29
C GLN A 287 6.18 -8.06 -21.54
N SER A 288 6.53 -9.20 -22.13
CA SER A 288 7.47 -10.15 -21.55
C SER A 288 8.84 -9.52 -21.33
N LEU A 289 9.43 -8.91 -22.35
CA LEU A 289 10.77 -8.36 -22.26
C LEU A 289 10.83 -7.15 -21.32
N LEU A 290 9.86 -6.24 -21.34
CA LEU A 290 9.89 -5.08 -20.45
C LEU A 290 9.76 -5.47 -18.97
N MET A 291 8.84 -6.37 -18.64
CA MET A 291 8.64 -6.79 -17.24
C MET A 291 9.74 -7.73 -16.78
N SER A 292 10.07 -8.76 -17.56
CA SER A 292 11.04 -9.77 -17.11
C SER A 292 12.46 -9.24 -17.04
N THR A 293 12.83 -8.21 -17.81
CA THR A 293 14.20 -7.65 -17.76
C THR A 293 14.29 -6.37 -16.93
N ALA A 294 13.20 -5.97 -16.27
CA ALA A 294 13.24 -4.92 -15.27
C ALA A 294 14.17 -5.31 -14.11
N LYS A 295 14.74 -4.32 -13.44
CA LYS A 295 15.65 -4.53 -12.32
C LYS A 295 14.92 -4.28 -11.00
N PRO A 296 14.64 -5.31 -10.19
CA PRO A 296 14.14 -5.13 -8.83
C PRO A 296 15.04 -4.19 -8.02
N LEU A 297 14.41 -3.25 -7.32
CA LEU A 297 15.05 -2.21 -6.52
C LEU A 297 15.08 -2.61 -5.04
N GLN A 298 16.19 -2.33 -4.38
CA GLN A 298 16.38 -2.53 -2.94
C GLN A 298 16.23 -1.23 -2.16
N GLU A 299 15.83 -1.35 -0.90
CA GLU A 299 15.61 -0.27 0.04
C GLU A 299 16.72 -0.29 1.12
N GLU A 300 17.43 0.82 1.28
CA GLU A 300 18.46 0.95 2.32
C GLU A 300 17.86 0.80 3.72
N ALA A 301 16.70 1.42 3.95
CA ALA A 301 16.04 1.46 5.24
C ALA A 301 15.55 0.09 5.73
N SER A 302 15.43 -0.91 4.84
CA SER A 302 15.09 -2.29 5.19
C SER A 302 16.33 -3.17 5.42
N GLY A 303 17.54 -2.58 5.43
CA GLY A 303 18.79 -3.34 5.49
C GLY A 303 19.21 -3.93 4.14
N GLY A 304 18.70 -3.39 3.03
CA GLY A 304 19.02 -3.84 1.68
C GLY A 304 18.03 -4.84 1.09
N ASN A 305 16.91 -5.11 1.76
CA ASN A 305 15.84 -5.94 1.19
C ASN A 305 15.14 -5.22 0.02
N TYR A 306 14.41 -5.95 -0.81
CA TYR A 306 13.68 -5.36 -1.92
C TYR A 306 12.60 -4.39 -1.46
N TRP A 307 12.35 -3.33 -2.22
CA TRP A 307 11.09 -2.60 -2.09
C TRP A 307 9.91 -3.58 -2.27
N SER A 308 8.82 -3.40 -1.52
CA SER A 308 7.59 -4.18 -1.74
C SER A 308 7.14 -4.10 -3.20
N ILE A 309 6.71 -5.24 -3.77
CA ILE A 309 6.18 -5.30 -5.14
C ILE A 309 4.88 -4.51 -5.27
N LEU A 310 4.16 -4.26 -4.17
CA LEU A 310 3.02 -3.34 -4.13
C LEU A 310 3.43 -1.90 -4.47
N ARG A 311 4.72 -1.57 -4.38
CA ARG A 311 5.26 -0.25 -4.78
C ARG A 311 5.98 -0.29 -6.11
N GLN A 312 6.83 -1.29 -6.34
CA GLN A 312 7.75 -1.30 -7.47
C GLN A 312 7.33 -2.17 -8.67
N GLY A 313 6.37 -3.08 -8.48
CA GLY A 313 6.02 -4.10 -9.46
C GLY A 313 7.22 -4.97 -9.82
N ALA A 314 7.45 -5.19 -11.12
CA ALA A 314 8.62 -5.93 -11.62
C ALA A 314 9.97 -5.20 -11.42
N GLY A 315 9.96 -3.96 -10.92
CA GLY A 315 11.16 -3.15 -10.70
C GLY A 315 11.39 -2.11 -11.79
N LEU A 316 12.60 -1.54 -11.80
CA LEU A 316 13.00 -0.44 -12.68
C LEU A 316 13.15 -0.92 -14.14
N ALA A 317 12.36 -0.34 -15.04
CA ALA A 317 12.38 -0.65 -16.46
C ALA A 317 13.79 -0.47 -17.06
N HIS A 318 14.28 -1.50 -17.76
CA HIS A 318 15.65 -1.52 -18.29
C HIS A 318 15.67 -1.86 -19.79
N VAL A 319 15.43 -0.84 -20.62
CA VAL A 319 15.29 -1.01 -22.08
C VAL A 319 16.52 -1.61 -22.77
N GLY A 320 17.72 -1.37 -22.23
CA GLY A 320 18.96 -1.96 -22.75
C GLY A 320 18.92 -3.48 -22.67
N SER A 321 18.56 -4.03 -21.50
CA SER A 321 18.38 -5.47 -21.31
C SER A 321 17.24 -6.01 -22.18
N ALA A 322 16.11 -5.30 -22.25
CA ALA A 322 14.96 -5.72 -23.05
C ALA A 322 15.29 -5.90 -24.54
N ILE A 323 16.15 -5.06 -25.13
CA ILE A 323 16.56 -5.18 -26.54
C ILE A 323 17.81 -6.05 -26.75
N SER A 324 18.53 -6.39 -25.68
CA SER A 324 19.69 -7.28 -25.72
C SER A 324 19.34 -8.74 -25.44
N ALA A 325 18.17 -9.00 -24.87
CA ALA A 325 17.71 -10.34 -24.55
C ALA A 325 17.70 -11.26 -25.78
N GLY A 326 18.22 -12.48 -25.61
CA GLY A 326 18.08 -13.60 -26.53
C GLY A 326 16.97 -14.57 -26.15
N SER A 327 16.32 -14.34 -25.00
CA SER A 327 15.19 -15.12 -24.49
C SER A 327 14.02 -14.28 -23.99
N TYR A 328 12.84 -14.90 -23.89
CA TYR A 328 11.65 -14.30 -23.27
C TYR A 328 10.92 -15.31 -22.39
N ILE A 329 10.18 -14.80 -21.40
CA ILE A 329 9.35 -15.59 -20.49
C ILE A 329 7.90 -15.58 -20.95
N GLN A 330 7.25 -16.73 -20.93
CA GLN A 330 5.79 -16.85 -21.02
C GLN A 330 5.25 -17.55 -19.78
N MET A 331 4.37 -16.86 -19.03
CA MET A 331 3.73 -17.42 -17.84
C MET A 331 2.72 -18.52 -18.20
N GLY A 332 2.59 -19.52 -17.33
CA GLY A 332 1.52 -20.51 -17.36
C GLY A 332 0.18 -19.92 -16.90
N GLU A 333 -0.92 -20.57 -17.29
CA GLU A 333 -2.27 -20.16 -16.90
C GLU A 333 -2.50 -20.23 -15.37
N ASN A 334 -1.81 -21.13 -14.69
CA ASN A 334 -1.84 -21.25 -13.22
C ASN A 334 -1.04 -20.17 -12.49
N ALA A 335 -0.25 -19.34 -13.19
CA ALA A 335 0.61 -18.37 -12.54
C ALA A 335 -0.08 -17.04 -12.25
N THR A 336 -0.99 -16.58 -13.11
CA THR A 336 -1.65 -15.28 -12.98
C THR A 336 -2.82 -15.19 -13.95
N ALA A 337 -3.93 -14.56 -13.59
CA ALA A 337 -5.01 -14.27 -14.55
C ALA A 337 -4.54 -13.38 -15.72
N SER A 338 -3.46 -12.61 -15.52
CA SER A 338 -2.85 -11.74 -16.54
C SER A 338 -2.01 -12.49 -17.58
N TRP A 339 -1.90 -13.83 -17.49
CA TRP A 339 -1.20 -14.66 -18.49
C TRP A 339 -1.76 -14.43 -19.89
N ALA A 340 -3.08 -14.22 -19.99
CA ALA A 340 -3.79 -13.96 -21.24
C ALA A 340 -3.39 -12.62 -21.89
N ASP A 341 -2.83 -11.68 -21.12
CA ASP A 341 -2.25 -10.42 -21.62
C ASP A 341 -0.71 -10.44 -21.63
N TYR A 342 -0.09 -11.61 -21.48
CA TYR A 342 1.34 -11.86 -21.61
C TYR A 342 2.24 -11.15 -20.59
N LYS A 343 1.68 -10.78 -19.44
CA LYS A 343 2.44 -10.14 -18.36
C LYS A 343 3.25 -11.17 -17.60
N VAL A 344 4.47 -10.80 -17.21
CA VAL A 344 5.37 -11.65 -16.45
C VAL A 344 5.25 -11.31 -14.97
N LYS A 345 4.39 -12.04 -14.27
CA LYS A 345 4.16 -11.97 -12.82
C LYS A 345 3.48 -13.25 -12.35
N ALA A 346 3.66 -13.61 -11.08
CA ALA A 346 2.94 -14.70 -10.44
C ALA A 346 2.03 -14.14 -9.33
N GLU A 347 0.74 -14.46 -9.39
CA GLU A 347 -0.32 -14.10 -8.46
C GLU A 347 -0.93 -15.40 -7.94
N LEU A 348 -0.47 -15.81 -6.76
CA LEU A 348 -0.72 -17.13 -6.16
C LEU A 348 -2.09 -17.22 -5.47
N GLY A 349 -2.77 -16.08 -5.28
CA GLY A 349 -4.03 -15.97 -4.56
C GLY A 349 -3.86 -16.00 -3.04
N ASP A 350 -4.99 -16.08 -2.34
CA ASP A 350 -5.07 -16.33 -0.91
C ASP A 350 -4.96 -17.83 -0.57
N ASP A 351 -4.62 -18.12 0.69
CA ASP A 351 -4.48 -19.48 1.24
C ASP A 351 -5.32 -19.59 2.52
N PRO A 352 -6.67 -19.69 2.40
CA PRO A 352 -7.60 -19.66 3.53
C PRO A 352 -7.34 -20.76 4.58
N GLU A 353 -6.80 -21.89 4.15
CA GLU A 353 -6.45 -23.03 5.00
C GLU A 353 -5.02 -22.96 5.54
N ARG A 354 -4.28 -21.88 5.23
CA ARG A 354 -2.92 -21.63 5.70
C ARG A 354 -1.98 -22.82 5.47
N THR A 355 -2.13 -23.45 4.30
CA THR A 355 -1.34 -24.62 3.89
C THR A 355 0.14 -24.29 3.73
N GLY A 356 0.44 -23.05 3.34
CA GLY A 356 1.77 -22.54 3.02
C GLY A 356 2.40 -23.25 1.83
N ARG A 357 1.61 -23.64 0.81
CA ARG A 357 2.10 -24.36 -0.37
C ARG A 357 1.65 -23.68 -1.64
N TYR A 358 2.61 -23.30 -2.48
CA TYR A 358 2.35 -22.53 -3.68
C TYR A 358 3.08 -23.12 -4.88
N THR A 359 2.44 -23.07 -6.04
CA THR A 359 3.02 -23.56 -7.29
C THR A 359 2.62 -22.68 -8.46
N PHE A 360 3.56 -22.37 -9.35
CA PHE A 360 3.25 -21.71 -10.62
C PHE A 360 4.20 -22.17 -11.71
N ASP A 361 3.76 -22.07 -12.97
CA ASP A 361 4.53 -22.49 -14.12
C ASP A 361 4.90 -21.29 -15.00
N PHE A 362 6.05 -21.37 -15.66
CA PHE A 362 6.42 -20.50 -16.77
C PHE A 362 7.28 -21.26 -17.78
N SER A 363 7.51 -20.67 -18.94
CA SER A 363 8.39 -21.20 -19.96
C SER A 363 9.42 -20.16 -20.38
N LEU A 364 10.65 -20.61 -20.58
CA LEU A 364 11.76 -19.79 -21.06
C LEU A 364 12.05 -20.17 -22.51
N HIS A 365 11.92 -19.21 -23.42
CA HIS A 365 12.07 -19.42 -24.86
C HIS A 365 13.35 -18.77 -25.34
N ASN A 366 14.25 -19.55 -25.97
CA ASN A 366 15.46 -19.01 -26.59
C ASN A 366 15.18 -18.72 -28.08
N PHE A 367 15.24 -17.45 -28.46
CA PHE A 367 15.09 -17.01 -29.85
C PHE A 367 16.40 -16.54 -30.47
N SER A 368 17.53 -16.74 -29.80
CA SER A 368 18.85 -16.54 -30.38
C SER A 368 19.28 -17.74 -31.27
N ASP A 369 20.46 -17.62 -31.88
CA ASP A 369 21.02 -18.67 -32.74
C ASP A 369 22.07 -19.55 -32.01
N ALA A 370 22.22 -19.37 -30.70
CA ALA A 370 23.16 -20.10 -29.86
C ALA A 370 22.46 -20.68 -28.61
N PRO A 371 22.92 -21.82 -28.08
CA PRO A 371 22.44 -22.31 -26.79
C PRO A 371 22.62 -21.25 -25.70
N LYS A 372 21.71 -21.24 -24.72
CA LYS A 372 21.79 -20.36 -23.56
C LYS A 372 21.79 -21.18 -22.29
N HIS A 373 22.60 -20.75 -21.34
CA HIS A 373 22.88 -21.46 -20.10
C HIS A 373 22.42 -20.62 -18.91
N TYR A 374 21.60 -21.21 -18.04
CA TYR A 374 20.94 -20.51 -16.94
C TYR A 374 21.03 -21.27 -15.61
N THR A 375 20.97 -20.53 -14.50
CA THR A 375 20.56 -21.04 -13.19
C THR A 375 19.27 -20.34 -12.75
N LEU A 376 18.47 -21.03 -11.94
CA LEU A 376 17.29 -20.44 -11.31
C LEU A 376 17.60 -20.13 -9.86
N THR A 377 17.16 -18.96 -9.40
CA THR A 377 17.22 -18.55 -8.00
C THR A 377 15.88 -17.95 -7.61
N SER A 378 15.60 -17.90 -6.30
CA SER A 378 14.45 -17.18 -5.75
C SER A 378 14.96 -16.36 -4.60
N ASP A 379 14.61 -15.08 -4.57
CA ASP A 379 14.75 -14.28 -3.36
C ASP A 379 13.38 -14.14 -2.70
N GLN A 380 13.38 -14.13 -1.38
CA GLN A 380 12.22 -14.35 -0.56
C GLN A 380 12.14 -13.29 0.54
N GLY A 381 11.03 -12.56 0.61
CA GLY A 381 10.64 -11.82 1.81
C GLY A 381 9.24 -12.23 2.29
N LEU A 382 8.86 -12.26 3.58
CA LEU A 382 8.61 -11.19 4.57
C LEU A 382 8.55 -11.74 6.01
N LEU A 383 8.89 -10.92 7.02
CA LEU A 383 8.55 -11.01 8.45
C LEU A 383 8.61 -9.60 9.09
N GLU A 384 7.72 -9.26 10.02
CA GLU A 384 7.74 -8.00 10.80
C GLU A 384 7.55 -8.31 12.30
N GLU A 385 8.21 -7.54 13.18
CA GLU A 385 8.08 -7.63 14.65
C GLU A 385 7.47 -6.36 15.27
N SER A 386 6.84 -6.54 16.45
CA SER A 386 5.76 -5.77 17.08
C SER A 386 6.16 -4.65 18.06
N GLY A 387 5.23 -3.72 18.28
CA GLY A 387 5.15 -2.92 19.51
C GLY A 387 4.21 -1.72 19.42
N VAL A 388 2.90 -1.96 19.55
CA VAL A 388 1.76 -1.07 19.21
C VAL A 388 1.56 -0.98 17.69
N THR A 389 0.43 -1.53 17.27
CA THR A 389 0.33 -2.57 16.24
C THR A 389 -0.02 -1.99 14.87
N TYR A 390 0.97 -1.41 14.20
CA TYR A 390 0.84 -0.94 12.82
C TYR A 390 1.57 -1.87 11.86
N LEU A 391 1.12 -1.95 10.61
CA LEU A 391 1.75 -2.68 9.51
C LEU A 391 2.96 -1.90 8.97
N ASN A 392 4.16 -2.48 9.04
CA ASN A 392 5.36 -1.97 8.38
C ASN A 392 5.29 -2.27 6.87
N THR A 393 5.72 -1.28 6.09
CA THR A 393 5.76 -1.36 4.64
C THR A 393 7.09 -1.91 4.10
N GLN A 394 8.06 -2.16 4.97
CA GLN A 394 9.38 -2.69 4.61
C GLN A 394 9.36 -4.21 4.50
N THR A 395 10.20 -4.74 3.60
CA THR A 395 10.34 -6.18 3.44
C THR A 395 11.46 -6.77 4.31
N VAL A 396 11.34 -8.05 4.67
CA VAL A 396 12.31 -8.83 5.47
C VAL A 396 12.41 -10.23 4.88
N ALA A 397 13.52 -10.95 5.00
CA ALA A 397 13.65 -12.28 4.41
C ALA A 397 12.72 -13.34 5.04
N LEU A 398 12.12 -14.22 4.24
CA LEU A 398 11.33 -15.38 4.68
C LEU A 398 11.95 -16.67 4.14
N PRO A 399 12.27 -17.67 4.97
CA PRO A 399 12.87 -18.92 4.52
C PRO A 399 11.80 -19.92 4.05
N LEU A 400 11.62 -20.04 2.75
CA LEU A 400 10.77 -21.03 2.07
C LEU A 400 11.63 -22.14 1.48
N GLU A 401 11.09 -23.36 1.53
CA GLU A 401 11.61 -24.47 0.76
C GLU A 401 11.13 -24.34 -0.69
N VAL A 402 12.01 -23.89 -1.59
CA VAL A 402 11.72 -23.75 -3.03
C VAL A 402 12.34 -24.90 -3.82
N THR A 403 11.57 -25.47 -4.72
CA THR A 403 12.01 -26.49 -5.68
C THR A 403 11.58 -26.13 -7.09
N TYR A 404 12.37 -26.59 -8.06
CA TYR A 404 12.13 -26.34 -9.48
C TYR A 404 11.99 -27.66 -10.21
N GLN A 405 11.06 -27.75 -11.15
CA GLN A 405 10.98 -28.84 -12.11
C GLN A 405 11.13 -28.28 -13.52
N VAL A 406 12.16 -28.71 -14.25
CA VAL A 406 12.46 -28.27 -15.62
C VAL A 406 12.26 -29.44 -16.57
N ASP A 407 11.27 -29.36 -17.45
CA ASP A 407 10.84 -30.44 -18.37
C ASP A 407 10.74 -31.81 -17.67
N GLY A 408 10.22 -31.82 -16.44
CA GLY A 408 10.05 -33.03 -15.64
C GLY A 408 11.21 -33.38 -14.71
N THR A 409 12.38 -32.74 -14.87
CA THR A 409 13.58 -32.97 -14.04
C THR A 409 13.56 -32.07 -12.80
N PHE A 410 13.70 -32.66 -11.61
CA PHE A 410 13.67 -31.92 -10.35
C PHE A 410 15.04 -31.35 -9.95
N PHE A 411 15.01 -30.11 -9.46
CA PHE A 411 16.14 -29.38 -8.91
C PHE A 411 15.78 -28.83 -7.53
N ILE A 412 16.68 -29.01 -6.58
CA ILE A 412 16.65 -28.39 -5.26
C ILE A 412 17.81 -27.39 -5.23
N PRO A 413 17.56 -26.09 -5.08
CA PRO A 413 18.60 -25.07 -5.00
C PRO A 413 19.59 -25.35 -3.87
N LYS A 414 20.86 -25.03 -4.10
CA LYS A 414 21.94 -25.18 -3.11
C LYS A 414 22.85 -23.98 -3.16
N SER A 415 23.42 -23.61 -2.02
CA SER A 415 24.49 -22.62 -1.97
C SER A 415 25.84 -23.28 -2.24
N LYS A 416 26.75 -22.50 -2.83
CA LYS A 416 28.19 -22.84 -2.89
C LYS A 416 28.94 -22.35 -1.65
N LEU A 417 28.31 -21.54 -0.79
CA LEU A 417 28.85 -21.14 0.50
C LEU A 417 28.97 -22.37 1.40
N SER A 418 29.93 -22.34 2.31
CA SER A 418 30.19 -23.43 3.26
C SER A 418 29.49 -23.12 4.58
N CYS A 419 28.18 -23.30 4.65
CA CYS A 419 27.35 -23.04 5.83
C CYS A 419 26.34 -24.18 6.07
N ASP A 420 26.84 -25.39 6.34
CA ASP A 420 26.03 -26.56 6.71
C ASP A 420 25.87 -26.61 8.23
N LEU A 421 24.82 -25.94 8.73
CA LEU A 421 24.53 -25.75 10.15
C LEU A 421 23.71 -26.91 10.72
N ASP A 422 22.93 -27.62 9.89
CA ASP A 422 22.16 -28.79 10.30
C ASP A 422 22.96 -30.12 10.21
N GLY A 423 24.12 -30.10 9.55
CA GLY A 423 25.06 -31.21 9.42
C GLY A 423 24.67 -32.27 8.38
N ASN A 424 23.78 -31.93 7.44
CA ASN A 424 23.26 -32.85 6.43
C ASN A 424 24.18 -32.99 5.20
N GLY A 425 25.25 -32.19 5.11
CA GLY A 425 26.25 -32.20 4.04
C GLY A 425 25.92 -31.31 2.83
N VAL A 426 24.88 -30.47 2.91
CA VAL A 426 24.54 -29.45 1.91
C VAL A 426 24.25 -28.12 2.61
N THR A 427 24.47 -27.00 1.91
CA THR A 427 24.02 -25.69 2.36
C THR A 427 22.76 -25.30 1.59
N ASP A 428 21.63 -25.24 2.29
CA ASP A 428 20.31 -24.96 1.72
C ASP A 428 19.45 -24.05 2.63
N ALA A 429 18.17 -23.88 2.31
CA ALA A 429 17.26 -22.99 3.04
C ALA A 429 17.10 -23.37 4.52
N LYS A 430 17.36 -24.63 4.90
CA LYS A 430 17.30 -25.07 6.31
C LYS A 430 18.43 -24.49 7.14
N ASP A 431 19.58 -24.23 6.53
CA ASP A 431 20.68 -23.55 7.21
C ASP A 431 20.35 -22.09 7.45
N ALA A 432 19.71 -21.40 6.49
CA ALA A 432 19.21 -20.04 6.70
C ALA A 432 18.15 -19.97 7.82
N GLN A 433 17.25 -20.96 7.93
CA GLN A 433 16.31 -21.04 9.05
C GLN A 433 17.05 -21.08 10.39
N LEU A 434 18.13 -21.85 10.50
CA LEU A 434 18.91 -21.91 11.73
C LEU A 434 19.56 -20.57 12.11
N ILE A 435 19.96 -19.76 11.10
CA ILE A 435 20.43 -18.39 11.29
C ILE A 435 19.32 -17.49 11.84
N LEU A 436 18.12 -17.57 11.24
CA LEU A 436 16.96 -16.80 11.68
C LEU A 436 16.51 -17.17 13.09
N ASP A 437 16.48 -18.47 13.43
CA ASP A 437 16.15 -18.95 14.78
C ASP A 437 17.11 -18.38 15.84
N TYR A 438 18.40 -18.28 15.51
CA TYR A 438 19.40 -17.69 16.40
C TYR A 438 19.20 -16.17 16.53
N ALA A 439 18.99 -15.47 15.40
CA ALA A 439 18.74 -14.03 15.40
C ALA A 439 17.46 -13.65 16.17
N ALA A 440 16.43 -14.49 16.11
CA ALA A 440 15.17 -14.34 16.86
C ALA A 440 15.26 -14.78 18.34
N GLY A 441 16.41 -15.25 18.81
CA GLY A 441 16.58 -15.73 20.19
C GLY A 441 15.86 -17.05 20.49
N LEU A 442 15.38 -17.77 19.47
CA LEU A 442 14.79 -19.11 19.59
C LEU A 442 15.87 -20.20 19.78
N ARG A 443 17.15 -19.83 19.56
CA ARG A 443 18.31 -20.71 19.69
C ARG A 443 19.44 -20.00 20.44
N ASP A 444 20.00 -20.68 21.44
CA ASP A 444 21.04 -20.12 22.33
C ASP A 444 22.45 -20.02 21.68
N ALA A 445 22.73 -20.81 20.65
CA ALA A 445 24.04 -20.88 20.01
C ALA A 445 23.96 -21.35 18.55
N ILE A 446 24.84 -20.79 17.72
CA ILE A 446 24.98 -21.15 16.30
C ILE A 446 26.47 -21.27 15.94
N GLY A 447 26.79 -22.01 14.88
CA GLY A 447 28.18 -22.21 14.44
C GLY A 447 28.78 -20.97 13.80
N GLU A 448 30.11 -20.82 13.84
CA GLU A 448 30.84 -19.67 13.25
C GLU A 448 30.60 -19.50 11.74
N ALA A 449 30.18 -20.56 11.03
CA ALA A 449 29.85 -20.50 9.62
C ALA A 449 28.57 -19.70 9.31
N ALA A 450 27.78 -19.36 10.32
CA ALA A 450 26.55 -18.59 10.20
C ALA A 450 26.77 -17.08 10.01
N ASP A 451 27.96 -16.56 10.35
CA ASP A 451 28.37 -15.17 10.11
C ASP A 451 28.97 -15.09 8.70
N LEU A 452 28.13 -14.77 7.73
CA LEU A 452 28.43 -14.80 6.29
C LEU A 452 29.01 -13.49 5.77
N ASP A 453 28.71 -12.35 6.40
CA ASP A 453 29.33 -11.07 6.07
C ASP A 453 30.64 -10.80 6.84
N HIS A 454 30.94 -11.64 7.83
CA HIS A 454 32.13 -11.59 8.67
C HIS A 454 32.23 -10.32 9.53
N ASP A 455 31.09 -9.75 9.94
CA ASP A 455 31.03 -8.58 10.82
C ASP A 455 31.13 -8.94 12.32
N GLY A 456 31.05 -10.23 12.66
CA GLY A 456 31.15 -10.76 14.01
C GLY A 456 29.82 -10.88 14.75
N ALA A 457 28.70 -10.52 14.11
CA ALA A 457 27.33 -10.80 14.53
C ALA A 457 26.72 -11.88 13.63
N VAL A 458 25.66 -12.53 14.11
CA VAL A 458 24.82 -13.40 13.27
C VAL A 458 23.42 -12.83 13.33
N THR A 459 22.95 -12.33 12.19
CA THR A 459 21.73 -11.55 12.06
C THR A 459 20.82 -12.11 10.98
N THR A 460 19.64 -11.52 10.80
CA THR A 460 18.76 -11.84 9.69
C THR A 460 19.39 -11.50 8.32
N TYR A 461 20.39 -10.62 8.29
CA TYR A 461 21.15 -10.29 7.08
C TYR A 461 22.00 -11.47 6.59
N ASP A 462 22.61 -12.23 7.50
CA ASP A 462 23.33 -13.46 7.13
C ASP A 462 22.40 -14.50 6.50
N ALA A 463 21.19 -14.65 7.05
CA ALA A 463 20.19 -15.54 6.47
C ALA A 463 19.81 -15.09 5.05
N HIS A 464 19.62 -13.78 4.85
CA HIS A 464 19.39 -13.20 3.53
C HIS A 464 20.57 -13.49 2.57
N LEU A 465 21.81 -13.30 3.01
CA LEU A 465 22.99 -13.63 2.21
C LEU A 465 23.00 -15.10 1.79
N LEU A 466 22.73 -16.04 2.70
CA LEU A 466 22.65 -17.47 2.36
C LEU A 466 21.55 -17.72 1.32
N LEU A 467 20.32 -17.28 1.60
CA LEU A 467 19.16 -17.47 0.73
C LEU A 467 19.39 -16.91 -0.68
N SER A 468 20.02 -15.72 -0.77
CA SER A 468 20.34 -15.07 -2.04
C SER A 468 21.32 -15.85 -2.93
N THR A 469 22.06 -16.81 -2.37
CA THR A 469 23.03 -17.65 -3.10
C THR A 469 22.49 -19.02 -3.52
N LEU A 470 21.25 -19.35 -3.15
CA LEU A 470 20.64 -20.63 -3.50
C LEU A 470 20.30 -20.68 -4.99
N GLU A 471 21.00 -21.55 -5.73
CA GLU A 471 20.78 -21.72 -7.17
C GLU A 471 20.59 -23.17 -7.59
N THR A 472 19.86 -23.39 -8.68
CA THR A 472 19.79 -24.71 -9.33
C THR A 472 21.11 -25.08 -10.00
N GLY A 473 21.21 -26.34 -10.44
CA GLY A 473 22.18 -26.70 -11.47
C GLY A 473 21.91 -25.98 -12.80
N GLU A 474 22.85 -26.14 -13.74
CA GLU A 474 22.78 -25.59 -15.09
C GLU A 474 21.56 -26.10 -15.86
N ILE A 475 20.84 -25.17 -16.49
CA ILE A 475 19.74 -25.40 -17.42
C ILE A 475 20.16 -24.88 -18.78
N VAL A 476 20.01 -25.71 -19.82
CA VAL A 476 20.36 -25.35 -21.19
C VAL A 476 19.09 -25.20 -22.02
N VAL A 477 18.94 -24.05 -22.69
CA VAL A 477 17.87 -23.82 -23.66
C VAL A 477 18.47 -23.70 -25.05
N GLU A 478 18.21 -24.71 -25.88
CA GLU A 478 18.73 -24.78 -27.26
C GLU A 478 18.11 -23.71 -28.18
N PRO A 479 18.79 -23.29 -29.26
CA PRO A 479 18.28 -22.30 -30.21
C PRO A 479 16.88 -22.62 -30.73
N GLY A 480 15.95 -21.68 -30.63
CA GLY A 480 14.57 -21.82 -31.09
C GLY A 480 13.75 -22.84 -30.29
N GLN A 481 14.24 -23.32 -29.15
CA GLN A 481 13.52 -24.21 -28.23
C GLN A 481 13.07 -23.44 -26.98
N ALA A 482 12.23 -24.09 -26.20
CA ALA A 482 11.79 -23.61 -24.91
C ALA A 482 11.84 -24.75 -23.89
N VAL A 483 12.03 -24.38 -22.63
CA VAL A 483 11.91 -25.29 -21.47
C VAL A 483 10.74 -24.83 -20.60
N THR A 484 10.00 -25.78 -20.05
CA THR A 484 8.92 -25.49 -19.09
C THR A 484 9.45 -25.66 -17.67
N ILE A 485 9.20 -24.67 -16.84
CA ILE A 485 9.69 -24.58 -15.47
C ILE A 485 8.48 -24.46 -14.54
N GLN A 486 8.33 -25.41 -13.63
CA GLN A 486 7.41 -25.32 -12.52
C GLN A 486 8.19 -24.93 -11.27
N VAL A 487 7.75 -23.89 -10.58
CA VAL A 487 8.26 -23.46 -9.29
C VAL A 487 7.29 -23.94 -8.22
N SER A 488 7.81 -24.60 -7.19
CA SER A 488 7.05 -24.99 -6.01
C SER A 488 7.70 -24.44 -4.76
N ALA A 489 6.95 -23.71 -3.94
CA ALA A 489 7.40 -23.16 -2.67
C ALA A 489 6.56 -23.72 -1.53
N SER A 490 7.20 -24.02 -0.40
CA SER A 490 6.49 -24.32 0.85
C SER A 490 7.07 -23.61 2.06
N ILE A 491 6.19 -23.09 2.91
CA ILE A 491 6.52 -22.47 4.19
C ILE A 491 6.78 -23.59 5.23
N PRO A 492 7.97 -23.62 5.87
CA PRO A 492 8.25 -24.51 7.00
C PRO A 492 7.26 -24.35 8.17
N GLN A 493 7.12 -25.37 9.01
CA GLN A 493 6.08 -25.40 10.05
C GLN A 493 6.30 -24.38 11.16
N ASP A 494 7.54 -24.26 11.62
CA ASP A 494 8.02 -23.24 12.57
C ASP A 494 7.78 -21.81 12.04
N VAL A 495 8.05 -21.58 10.76
CA VAL A 495 7.79 -20.29 10.11
C VAL A 495 6.30 -19.97 10.06
N LYS A 496 5.45 -20.95 9.73
CA LYS A 496 3.98 -20.76 9.79
C LYS A 496 3.50 -20.42 11.21
N GLU A 497 4.04 -21.09 12.23
CA GLU A 497 3.71 -20.77 13.62
C GLU A 497 4.12 -19.33 14.00
N ALA A 498 5.27 -18.86 13.50
CA ALA A 498 5.67 -17.46 13.66
C ALA A 498 4.73 -16.49 12.93
N LEU A 499 4.31 -16.83 11.71
CA LEU A 499 3.34 -16.04 10.93
C LEU A 499 1.99 -15.97 11.64
N ASP A 500 1.45 -17.10 12.11
CA ASP A 500 0.16 -17.15 12.82
C ASP A 500 0.18 -16.34 14.12
N ASN A 501 1.32 -16.27 14.81
CA ASN A 501 1.47 -15.47 16.02
C ASN A 501 1.59 -13.96 15.75
N SER A 502 2.07 -13.57 14.56
CA SER A 502 2.40 -12.18 14.22
C SER A 502 1.34 -11.52 13.33
N TYR A 503 0.59 -12.32 12.57
CA TYR A 503 -0.38 -11.87 11.57
C TYR A 503 -1.73 -12.54 11.77
N GLU A 504 -2.56 -11.87 12.57
CA GLU A 504 -3.92 -12.32 12.90
C GLU A 504 -4.74 -12.59 11.64
N ASN A 505 -4.80 -11.63 10.73
CA ASN A 505 -5.63 -11.69 9.52
C ASN A 505 -4.87 -12.11 8.25
N GLY A 506 -3.67 -12.66 8.41
CA GLY A 506 -2.85 -13.16 7.31
C GLY A 506 -1.75 -12.20 6.86
N ALA A 507 -0.88 -12.68 5.98
CA ALA A 507 0.35 -12.00 5.58
C ALA A 507 0.56 -12.03 4.06
N TYR A 508 1.10 -10.94 3.52
CA TYR A 508 1.60 -10.93 2.14
C TYR A 508 2.82 -11.85 2.01
N LEU A 509 2.89 -12.54 0.88
CA LEU A 509 4.08 -13.29 0.44
C LEU A 509 4.59 -12.64 -0.83
N GLU A 510 5.74 -11.96 -0.74
CA GLU A 510 6.31 -11.17 -1.82
C GLU A 510 7.70 -11.67 -2.18
N GLY A 511 8.07 -11.61 -3.45
CA GLY A 511 9.43 -11.97 -3.84
C GLY A 511 9.67 -11.95 -5.33
N PHE A 512 10.82 -12.49 -5.72
CA PHE A 512 11.23 -12.59 -7.12
C PHE A 512 11.79 -13.97 -7.42
N VAL A 513 11.35 -14.55 -8.53
CA VAL A 513 12.03 -15.71 -9.14
C VAL A 513 12.89 -15.22 -10.30
N TYR A 514 14.15 -15.61 -10.29
CA TYR A 514 15.13 -15.21 -11.29
C TYR A 514 15.54 -16.35 -12.20
N VAL A 515 15.80 -15.99 -13.44
CA VAL A 515 16.48 -16.80 -14.44
C VAL A 515 17.78 -16.07 -14.78
N ASN A 516 18.90 -16.56 -14.25
CA ASN A 516 20.20 -15.89 -14.32
C ASN A 516 21.08 -16.54 -15.39
N PRO A 517 21.60 -15.79 -16.37
CA PRO A 517 22.54 -16.33 -17.35
C PRO A 517 23.86 -16.71 -16.67
N ILE A 518 24.41 -17.85 -17.04
CA ILE A 518 25.72 -18.29 -16.56
C ILE A 518 26.80 -17.54 -17.33
N ALA A 519 27.77 -16.97 -16.62
CA ALA A 519 28.92 -16.33 -17.24
C ALA A 519 29.81 -17.38 -17.95
N THR A 520 30.23 -17.07 -19.18
CA THR A 520 31.27 -17.81 -19.89
C THR A 520 32.61 -17.77 -19.12
N ALA A 521 33.56 -18.63 -19.48
CA ALA A 521 34.88 -18.67 -18.85
C ALA A 521 35.64 -17.33 -18.89
N ASP A 522 35.34 -16.47 -19.86
CA ASP A 522 35.93 -15.13 -20.01
C ASP A 522 35.12 -14.02 -19.29
N GLY A 523 34.08 -14.40 -18.53
CA GLY A 523 33.25 -13.50 -17.72
C GLY A 523 32.12 -12.79 -18.47
N ALA A 524 31.91 -13.07 -19.76
CA ALA A 524 30.80 -12.51 -20.52
C ALA A 524 29.50 -13.28 -20.22
N LEU A 525 28.40 -12.56 -19.97
CA LEU A 525 27.06 -13.14 -19.90
C LEU A 525 26.56 -13.45 -21.31
N GLU A 526 26.05 -14.66 -21.50
CA GLU A 526 25.52 -15.07 -22.80
C GLU A 526 24.15 -14.43 -23.08
N ASP A 527 23.40 -14.04 -22.06
CA ASP A 527 22.10 -13.38 -22.16
C ASP A 527 21.92 -12.33 -21.03
N VAL A 528 20.69 -11.85 -20.86
CA VAL A 528 20.26 -10.99 -19.74
C VAL A 528 19.60 -11.82 -18.64
N ALA A 529 19.65 -11.33 -17.40
CA ALA A 529 18.85 -11.89 -16.32
C ALA A 529 17.37 -11.57 -16.53
N HIS A 530 16.51 -12.53 -16.20
CA HIS A 530 15.07 -12.31 -16.11
C HIS A 530 14.59 -12.44 -14.66
N SER A 531 13.60 -11.66 -14.27
CA SER A 531 12.92 -11.72 -12.98
C SER A 531 11.40 -11.80 -13.14
N ILE A 532 10.75 -12.56 -12.27
CA ILE A 532 9.30 -12.67 -12.17
C ILE A 532 8.90 -12.21 -10.77
N PRO A 533 8.16 -11.09 -10.60
CA PRO A 533 7.62 -10.73 -9.31
C PRO A 533 6.54 -11.74 -8.91
N VAL A 534 6.54 -12.14 -7.64
CA VAL A 534 5.63 -13.14 -7.06
C VAL A 534 4.85 -12.49 -5.93
N LEU A 535 3.54 -12.72 -5.92
CA LEU A 535 2.63 -12.32 -4.85
C LEU A 535 1.74 -13.49 -4.43
N GLY A 536 1.62 -13.73 -3.14
CA GLY A 536 0.56 -14.53 -2.53
C GLY A 536 0.05 -13.87 -1.24
N PHE A 537 -0.99 -14.47 -0.65
CA PHE A 537 -1.52 -14.07 0.65
C PHE A 537 -1.70 -15.32 1.54
N TYR A 538 -0.94 -15.41 2.62
CA TYR A 538 -1.04 -16.49 3.61
C TYR A 538 -2.18 -16.19 4.58
N GLY A 539 -3.27 -16.96 4.52
CA GLY A 539 -4.54 -16.65 5.19
C GLY A 539 -5.64 -16.33 4.18
N SER A 540 -6.82 -15.95 4.67
CA SER A 540 -7.95 -15.60 3.80
C SER A 540 -8.04 -14.09 3.63
N TRP A 541 -8.17 -13.64 2.38
CA TRP A 541 -8.31 -12.21 2.03
C TRP A 541 -9.58 -11.54 2.62
N SER A 542 -10.52 -12.32 3.15
CA SER A 542 -11.72 -11.86 3.83
C SER A 542 -11.62 -11.85 5.37
N GLU A 543 -10.51 -12.31 5.96
CA GLU A 543 -10.26 -12.24 7.41
C GLU A 543 -10.07 -10.79 7.84
N ALA A 544 -9.23 -10.04 7.11
CA ALA A 544 -9.02 -8.62 7.36
C ALA A 544 -10.30 -7.80 7.15
N SER A 545 -10.51 -6.84 8.05
CA SER A 545 -11.73 -6.03 8.07
C SER A 545 -11.97 -5.29 6.76
N MET A 546 -13.24 -5.25 6.35
CA MET A 546 -13.73 -4.35 5.31
C MET A 546 -14.06 -2.96 5.86
N PHE A 547 -14.12 -2.81 7.17
CA PHE A 547 -14.69 -1.66 7.86
C PHE A 547 -13.67 -0.90 8.73
N GLU A 548 -13.93 0.38 8.97
CA GLU A 548 -13.15 1.20 9.91
C GLU A 548 -13.05 0.51 11.29
N PRO A 549 -11.93 0.61 11.99
CA PRO A 549 -11.82 0.07 13.34
C PRO A 549 -12.69 0.88 14.30
N VAL A 550 -13.21 0.20 15.32
CA VAL A 550 -14.03 0.79 16.40
C VAL A 550 -15.43 1.24 15.97
N SER A 551 -16.44 0.57 16.53
CA SER A 551 -17.85 0.98 16.48
C SER A 551 -18.14 2.20 17.36
N VAL A 552 -19.28 2.87 17.11
CA VAL A 552 -19.80 3.94 18.00
C VAL A 552 -19.88 3.48 19.46
N SER A 553 -20.32 2.24 19.70
CA SER A 553 -20.43 1.67 21.05
C SER A 553 -19.06 1.49 21.68
N GLU A 554 -18.10 0.84 21.00
CA GLU A 554 -16.75 0.66 21.55
C GLU A 554 -16.07 1.99 21.88
N ARG A 555 -16.28 3.02 21.06
CA ARG A 555 -15.78 4.36 21.37
C ARG A 555 -16.40 4.93 22.65
N MET A 556 -17.72 4.79 22.82
CA MET A 556 -18.40 5.26 24.03
C MET A 556 -17.92 4.55 25.30
N TYR A 557 -17.58 3.26 25.19
CA TYR A 557 -17.07 2.45 26.31
C TYR A 557 -15.54 2.54 26.47
N GLY A 558 -14.89 3.53 25.83
CA GLY A 558 -13.52 3.91 26.12
C GLY A 558 -12.45 3.22 25.26
N SER A 559 -12.79 2.72 24.08
CA SER A 559 -11.76 2.26 23.12
C SER A 559 -10.79 3.40 22.78
N ASP A 560 -9.50 3.07 22.84
CA ASP A 560 -8.37 3.95 22.54
C ASP A 560 -7.97 3.93 21.05
N GLN A 561 -8.47 2.96 20.27
CA GLN A 561 -8.21 2.88 18.84
C GLN A 561 -8.99 3.97 18.08
N VAL A 562 -8.36 4.53 17.04
CA VAL A 562 -8.88 5.69 16.30
C VAL A 562 -9.16 5.27 14.85
N PRO A 563 -10.38 5.51 14.31
CA PRO A 563 -10.67 5.28 12.89
C PRO A 563 -9.70 6.06 11.99
N TYR A 564 -9.32 5.49 10.85
CA TYR A 564 -8.39 6.12 9.92
C TYR A 564 -8.91 7.46 9.40
N SER A 565 -10.18 7.51 9.00
CA SER A 565 -10.82 8.77 8.57
C SER A 565 -11.24 9.67 9.73
N GLY A 566 -11.09 9.21 10.99
CA GLY A 566 -11.64 9.85 12.19
C GLY A 566 -13.16 9.73 12.33
N THR A 567 -13.82 8.97 11.45
CA THR A 567 -15.28 8.81 11.45
C THR A 567 -15.70 7.59 12.25
N TYR A 568 -16.39 7.83 13.37
CA TYR A 568 -17.01 6.76 14.16
C TYR A 568 -18.35 6.36 13.55
N SER A 569 -18.47 5.10 13.12
CA SER A 569 -19.66 4.53 12.47
C SER A 569 -19.81 3.06 12.90
N ASN A 570 -20.19 2.15 12.00
CA ASN A 570 -20.28 0.71 12.27
C ASN A 570 -21.23 0.39 13.42
N SER A 571 -22.49 0.80 13.26
CA SER A 571 -23.51 0.58 14.29
C SER A 571 -24.88 0.41 13.67
N LEU A 572 -25.66 -0.49 14.27
CA LEU A 572 -27.08 -0.57 14.03
C LEU A 572 -27.75 0.72 14.53
N VAL A 573 -28.69 1.23 13.73
CA VAL A 573 -29.49 2.42 14.02
C VAL A 573 -30.95 2.00 14.16
N VAL A 574 -31.55 2.40 15.27
CA VAL A 574 -32.95 2.08 15.62
C VAL A 574 -33.77 3.35 15.76
N LYS A 575 -35.08 3.25 15.56
CA LYS A 575 -36.00 4.36 15.78
C LYS A 575 -37.17 3.90 16.62
N PHE A 576 -37.23 4.42 17.84
CA PHE A 576 -38.31 4.15 18.78
C PHE A 576 -39.64 4.77 18.32
N ASP A 577 -40.74 4.06 18.53
CA ASP A 577 -42.08 4.51 18.17
C ASP A 577 -42.41 5.86 18.84
N GLY A 578 -43.01 6.77 18.07
CA GLY A 578 -43.27 8.15 18.50
C GLY A 578 -42.09 9.11 18.40
N ASN A 579 -40.85 8.63 18.19
CA ASN A 579 -39.68 9.49 17.97
C ASN A 579 -39.50 9.84 16.49
N THR A 580 -39.05 11.07 16.21
CA THR A 580 -38.74 11.53 14.85
C THR A 580 -37.29 11.28 14.45
N THR A 581 -36.40 11.16 15.43
CA THR A 581 -34.95 11.02 15.24
C THR A 581 -34.53 9.59 15.53
N PRO A 582 -33.74 8.94 14.65
CA PRO A 582 -33.15 7.63 14.93
C PRO A 582 -31.94 7.73 15.87
N TYR A 583 -31.53 6.62 16.46
CA TYR A 583 -30.47 6.51 17.47
C TYR A 583 -29.52 5.37 17.13
N PHE A 584 -28.22 5.56 17.38
CA PHE A 584 -27.27 4.45 17.43
C PHE A 584 -27.64 3.51 18.59
N LEU A 585 -27.59 2.20 18.34
CA LEU A 585 -27.85 1.20 19.36
C LEU A 585 -26.60 0.99 20.22
N THR A 586 -26.65 1.50 21.45
CA THR A 586 -25.56 1.39 22.44
C THR A 586 -25.93 0.50 23.64
N GLY A 587 -27.10 -0.15 23.56
CA GLY A 587 -27.74 -0.89 24.64
C GLY A 587 -28.39 0.03 25.68
N ASN A 588 -27.59 0.78 26.42
CA ASN A 588 -28.10 1.74 27.41
C ASN A 588 -28.01 3.18 26.87
N PRO A 589 -29.15 3.86 26.61
CA PRO A 589 -29.14 5.20 26.05
C PRO A 589 -28.96 6.31 27.11
N TYR A 590 -28.88 5.97 28.40
CA TYR A 590 -28.86 6.95 29.50
C TYR A 590 -27.55 6.97 30.30
N ILE A 591 -26.90 5.81 30.45
CA ILE A 591 -25.62 5.69 31.16
C ILE A 591 -24.67 4.77 30.39
N ILE A 592 -23.38 5.02 30.51
CA ILE A 592 -22.33 4.09 30.07
C ILE A 592 -22.11 3.11 31.22
N GLU A 593 -22.17 1.82 30.90
CA GLU A 593 -21.92 0.75 31.86
C GLU A 593 -20.44 0.35 31.86
N ASP A 594 -20.03 -0.54 32.77
CA ASP A 594 -18.64 -1.00 32.85
C ASP A 594 -18.22 -1.80 31.61
N GLU A 595 -19.18 -2.48 30.95
CA GLU A 595 -18.99 -3.29 29.74
C GLU A 595 -20.13 -3.05 28.75
N ILE A 596 -19.85 -3.21 27.44
CA ILE A 596 -20.87 -3.08 26.39
C ILE A 596 -21.91 -4.19 26.59
N PRO A 597 -23.21 -3.87 26.77
CA PRO A 597 -24.22 -4.85 27.16
C PRO A 597 -24.76 -5.63 25.96
N THR A 598 -23.88 -6.26 25.18
CA THR A 598 -24.22 -6.98 23.93
C THR A 598 -25.26 -8.08 24.14
N SER A 599 -25.24 -8.76 25.30
CA SER A 599 -26.20 -9.81 25.67
C SER A 599 -27.58 -9.30 26.11
N ARG A 600 -27.73 -7.99 26.30
CA ARG A 600 -28.99 -7.34 26.74
C ARG A 600 -29.52 -6.34 25.73
N LEU A 601 -29.08 -6.44 24.48
CA LEU A 601 -29.62 -5.61 23.42
C LEU A 601 -31.04 -6.08 23.07
N ALA A 602 -32.03 -5.22 23.34
CA ALA A 602 -33.42 -5.52 23.10
C ALA A 602 -34.14 -4.39 22.37
N ILE A 603 -35.23 -4.73 21.68
CA ILE A 603 -36.07 -3.79 20.92
C ILE A 603 -37.53 -4.21 20.96
N ARG A 604 -38.46 -3.25 21.07
CA ARG A 604 -39.90 -3.55 21.08
C ARG A 604 -40.39 -3.84 19.67
N SER A 605 -41.43 -4.66 19.55
CA SER A 605 -42.06 -5.01 18.28
C SER A 605 -42.61 -3.78 17.52
N VAL A 606 -42.99 -2.73 18.26
CA VAL A 606 -43.51 -1.47 17.70
C VAL A 606 -42.43 -0.54 17.14
N ASP A 607 -41.17 -0.74 17.55
CA ASP A 607 -40.03 0.08 17.14
C ASP A 607 -39.53 -0.34 15.76
N THR A 608 -38.63 0.47 15.20
CA THR A 608 -38.13 0.31 13.82
C THR A 608 -36.65 0.00 13.81
N VAL A 609 -36.27 -1.10 13.15
CA VAL A 609 -34.91 -1.34 12.66
C VAL A 609 -34.69 -0.40 11.48
N HIS A 610 -33.93 0.68 11.68
CA HIS A 610 -33.90 1.81 10.77
C HIS A 610 -32.86 1.63 9.66
N SER A 611 -31.60 1.51 10.04
CA SER A 611 -30.48 1.34 9.11
C SER A 611 -29.30 0.70 9.83
N TYR A 612 -28.35 0.18 9.06
CA TYR A 612 -27.02 -0.13 9.58
C TYR A 612 -26.04 0.86 8.95
N GLU A 613 -25.39 1.66 9.78
CA GLU A 613 -24.34 2.59 9.32
C GLU A 613 -22.99 1.90 9.38
N TYR A 614 -22.18 2.09 8.35
CA TYR A 614 -20.88 1.45 8.18
C TYR A 614 -19.90 2.38 7.47
N SER A 615 -18.60 2.14 7.65
CA SER A 615 -17.56 2.84 6.89
C SER A 615 -16.58 1.83 6.37
N LEU A 616 -16.40 1.81 5.05
CA LEU A 616 -15.51 0.86 4.39
C LEU A 616 -14.09 1.42 4.34
N ILE A 617 -13.11 0.56 4.60
CA ILE A 617 -11.68 0.84 4.38
C ILE A 617 -11.16 0.18 3.10
N ARG A 618 -11.97 -0.71 2.49
CA ARG A 618 -11.68 -1.42 1.24
C ARG A 618 -12.88 -1.32 0.31
N ASN A 619 -12.63 -1.35 -1.01
CA ASN A 619 -13.72 -1.51 -1.96
C ASN A 619 -14.36 -2.90 -1.81
N ALA A 620 -15.68 -2.94 -1.73
CA ALA A 620 -16.44 -4.18 -1.78
C ALA A 620 -17.10 -4.34 -3.16
N ALA A 621 -16.96 -5.51 -3.77
CA ALA A 621 -17.63 -5.82 -5.04
C ALA A 621 -19.16 -5.77 -4.89
N ALA A 622 -19.68 -6.21 -3.74
CA ALA A 622 -21.07 -6.07 -3.38
C ALA A 622 -21.25 -5.87 -1.88
N LEU A 623 -22.31 -5.14 -1.49
CA LEU A 623 -22.71 -4.95 -0.12
C LEU A 623 -24.22 -5.13 0.04
N VAL A 624 -24.64 -5.83 1.09
CA VAL A 624 -26.05 -5.98 1.45
C VAL A 624 -26.22 -5.98 2.97
N VAL A 625 -27.37 -5.50 3.45
CA VAL A 625 -27.76 -5.67 4.85
C VAL A 625 -28.90 -6.66 4.94
N THR A 626 -28.73 -7.69 5.75
CA THR A 626 -29.71 -8.76 5.96
C THR A 626 -30.28 -8.70 7.37
N VAL A 627 -31.49 -9.23 7.51
CA VAL A 627 -32.14 -9.50 8.79
C VAL A 627 -32.53 -10.96 8.79
N THR A 628 -32.01 -11.73 9.74
CA THR A 628 -32.33 -13.15 9.91
C THR A 628 -32.92 -13.41 11.29
N ASP A 629 -33.72 -14.45 11.42
CA ASP A 629 -34.12 -14.94 12.75
C ASP A 629 -32.99 -15.72 13.44
N GLN A 630 -33.31 -16.28 14.61
CA GLN A 630 -32.41 -17.11 15.43
C GLN A 630 -31.96 -18.42 14.76
N ASP A 631 -32.75 -18.93 13.81
CA ASP A 631 -32.44 -20.16 13.06
C ASP A 631 -31.65 -19.85 11.76
N GLY A 632 -31.46 -18.56 11.46
CA GLY A 632 -30.76 -18.07 10.27
C GLY A 632 -31.67 -17.93 9.04
N GLU A 633 -32.99 -18.02 9.18
CA GLU A 633 -33.93 -17.77 8.07
C GLU A 633 -33.95 -16.28 7.72
N LEU A 634 -33.87 -15.97 6.42
CA LEU A 634 -33.85 -14.60 5.93
C LEU A 634 -35.24 -13.94 6.02
N LEU A 635 -35.39 -12.97 6.92
CA LEU A 635 -36.61 -12.18 7.10
C LEU A 635 -36.66 -10.97 6.18
N SER A 636 -35.50 -10.33 5.96
CA SER A 636 -35.40 -9.15 5.09
C SER A 636 -33.98 -8.95 4.54
N ALA A 637 -33.87 -8.27 3.41
CA ALA A 637 -32.60 -7.80 2.88
C ALA A 637 -32.79 -6.45 2.17
N THR A 638 -31.76 -5.61 2.21
CA THR A 638 -31.70 -4.41 1.36
C THR A 638 -31.44 -4.80 -0.09
N SER A 639 -31.57 -3.84 -1.01
CA SER A 639 -31.02 -4.04 -2.35
C SER A 639 -29.51 -4.22 -2.29
N VAL A 640 -28.96 -5.07 -3.14
CA VAL A 640 -27.51 -5.27 -3.26
C VAL A 640 -26.90 -4.00 -3.87
N GLN A 641 -26.01 -3.36 -3.12
CA GLN A 641 -25.16 -2.28 -3.61
C GLN A 641 -23.97 -2.90 -4.34
N GLN A 642 -23.84 -2.64 -5.64
CA GLN A 642 -22.67 -3.07 -6.42
C GLN A 642 -21.54 -2.04 -6.24
N GLN A 643 -20.29 -2.51 -6.25
CA GLN A 643 -19.09 -1.66 -6.19
C GLN A 643 -19.16 -0.61 -5.08
N ALA A 644 -19.41 -1.07 -3.85
CA ALA A 644 -19.41 -0.20 -2.69
C ALA A 644 -17.97 0.24 -2.41
N LEU A 645 -17.68 1.51 -2.69
CA LEU A 645 -16.33 2.04 -2.58
C LEU A 645 -15.93 2.21 -1.11
N GLY A 646 -14.63 2.00 -0.83
CA GLY A 646 -13.98 2.36 0.42
C GLY A 646 -13.87 3.88 0.58
N SER A 647 -13.60 4.31 1.81
CA SER A 647 -13.16 5.67 2.08
C SER A 647 -11.80 5.93 1.43
N PHE A 648 -11.52 7.17 1.08
CA PHE A 648 -10.23 7.56 0.50
C PHE A 648 -9.91 9.02 0.84
N PHE A 649 -8.62 9.34 0.93
CA PHE A 649 -8.19 10.71 1.14
C PHE A 649 -8.19 11.50 -0.17
N GLN A 650 -8.87 12.65 -0.18
CA GLN A 650 -8.86 13.58 -1.32
C GLN A 650 -7.79 14.65 -1.08
N GLU A 651 -6.60 14.44 -1.65
CA GLU A 651 -5.45 15.36 -1.58
C GLU A 651 -5.85 16.82 -1.83
N ASN A 652 -6.66 17.06 -2.89
CA ASN A 652 -7.08 18.40 -3.30
C ASN A 652 -7.97 19.10 -2.27
N ARG A 653 -8.62 18.35 -1.37
CA ARG A 653 -9.46 18.89 -0.30
C ARG A 653 -8.81 18.80 1.07
N GLY A 654 -7.69 18.08 1.21
CA GLY A 654 -7.07 17.77 2.49
C GLY A 654 -8.04 17.04 3.44
N ALA A 655 -8.92 16.18 2.90
CA ALA A 655 -9.97 15.55 3.67
C ALA A 655 -10.32 14.16 3.16
N TRP A 656 -10.69 13.28 4.09
CA TRP A 656 -11.29 12.00 3.80
C TRP A 656 -12.67 12.15 3.14
N ALA A 657 -12.95 11.29 2.17
CA ALA A 657 -14.22 11.20 1.48
C ALA A 657 -14.78 9.78 1.55
N ASN A 658 -16.09 9.67 1.29
CA ASN A 658 -16.81 8.39 1.33
C ASN A 658 -16.69 7.68 2.69
N THR A 659 -16.73 8.47 3.77
CA THR A 659 -16.45 8.01 5.13
C THR A 659 -17.64 7.46 5.89
N VAL A 660 -18.86 7.43 5.31
CA VAL A 660 -20.05 6.78 5.91
C VAL A 660 -20.98 6.29 4.80
N GLY A 661 -21.37 5.03 4.87
CA GLY A 661 -22.47 4.41 4.14
C GLY A 661 -23.60 3.96 5.08
N ALA A 662 -24.79 3.73 4.53
CA ALA A 662 -25.93 3.26 5.31
C ALA A 662 -26.84 2.32 4.52
N GLY A 663 -27.03 1.10 5.04
CA GLY A 663 -28.02 0.16 4.52
C GLY A 663 -29.38 0.46 5.14
N SER A 664 -30.28 1.09 4.38
CA SER A 664 -31.62 1.46 4.86
C SER A 664 -32.57 0.25 4.90
N ILE A 665 -32.87 -0.25 6.10
CA ILE A 665 -33.82 -1.35 6.34
C ILE A 665 -35.23 -0.79 6.51
N ASN A 666 -35.39 0.17 7.43
CA ASN A 666 -36.61 0.91 7.77
C ASN A 666 -37.86 0.02 7.91
N ARG A 667 -37.75 -1.05 8.71
CA ARG A 667 -38.83 -1.99 9.01
C ARG A 667 -39.21 -1.95 10.48
N LYS A 668 -40.51 -1.95 10.75
CA LYS A 668 -41.00 -2.23 12.12
C LYS A 668 -40.68 -3.68 12.47
N VAL A 669 -40.25 -3.94 13.70
CA VAL A 669 -39.89 -5.30 14.15
C VAL A 669 -41.06 -6.26 13.96
N ALA A 670 -42.28 -5.88 14.34
CA ALA A 670 -43.50 -6.68 14.13
C ALA A 670 -43.78 -7.00 12.65
N SER A 671 -43.27 -6.21 11.69
CA SER A 671 -43.46 -6.48 10.26
C SER A 671 -42.51 -7.53 9.70
N LEU A 672 -41.49 -7.93 10.48
CA LEU A 672 -40.56 -9.01 10.18
C LEU A 672 -41.10 -10.39 10.59
N GLY A 673 -42.26 -10.44 11.28
CA GLY A 673 -42.87 -11.68 11.75
C GLY A 673 -42.35 -12.19 13.08
N LEU A 674 -41.51 -11.42 13.77
CA LEU A 674 -40.93 -11.77 15.06
C LEU A 674 -41.92 -11.57 16.22
N GLU A 675 -41.88 -12.48 17.18
CA GLU A 675 -42.67 -12.46 18.42
C GLU A 675 -41.81 -12.11 19.65
N GLU A 676 -42.48 -11.90 20.79
CA GLU A 676 -41.82 -11.66 22.10
C GLU A 676 -40.80 -12.75 22.43
N ASP A 677 -39.68 -12.35 23.04
CA ASP A 677 -38.55 -13.19 23.45
C ASP A 677 -37.78 -13.85 22.29
N GLU A 678 -38.19 -13.67 21.03
CA GLU A 678 -37.41 -14.15 19.88
C GLU A 678 -36.18 -13.28 19.62
N THR A 679 -35.10 -13.93 19.17
CA THR A 679 -33.87 -13.23 18.78
C THR A 679 -33.75 -13.14 17.27
N PHE A 680 -33.16 -12.04 16.79
CA PHE A 680 -32.89 -11.84 15.38
C PHE A 680 -31.58 -11.08 15.21
N THR A 681 -30.97 -11.24 14.04
CA THR A 681 -29.66 -10.67 13.71
C THR A 681 -29.79 -9.73 12.53
N VAL A 682 -29.22 -8.54 12.66
CA VAL A 682 -28.99 -7.61 11.56
C VAL A 682 -27.52 -7.65 11.20
N GLU A 683 -27.21 -7.90 9.94
CA GLU A 683 -25.84 -8.09 9.48
C GLU A 683 -25.56 -7.30 8.20
N VAL A 684 -24.48 -6.54 8.18
CA VAL A 684 -23.89 -5.98 6.96
C VAL A 684 -22.92 -7.02 6.40
N ILE A 685 -23.09 -7.38 5.13
CA ILE A 685 -22.18 -8.27 4.40
C ILE A 685 -21.49 -7.44 3.32
N ALA A 686 -20.19 -7.21 3.45
CA ALA A 686 -19.35 -6.57 2.45
C ALA A 686 -18.43 -7.61 1.81
N VAL A 687 -18.60 -7.86 0.51
CA VAL A 687 -17.85 -8.89 -0.22
C VAL A 687 -16.57 -8.29 -0.81
N PRO A 688 -15.35 -8.73 -0.40
CA PRO A 688 -14.11 -8.29 -1.02
C PRO A 688 -14.09 -8.59 -2.52
N GLU A 689 -13.47 -7.73 -3.33
CA GLU A 689 -13.51 -7.85 -4.80
C GLU A 689 -12.94 -9.18 -5.32
N TYR A 690 -11.94 -9.72 -4.63
CA TYR A 690 -11.29 -11.01 -4.95
C TYR A 690 -12.24 -12.21 -5.01
N TYR A 691 -13.29 -12.26 -4.17
CA TYR A 691 -14.20 -13.42 -4.12
C TYR A 691 -15.30 -13.36 -5.18
N THR A 692 -15.20 -12.45 -6.14
CA THR A 692 -16.24 -12.18 -7.13
C THR A 692 -15.71 -12.26 -8.55
N GLY A 693 -16.58 -12.64 -9.49
CA GLY A 693 -16.30 -12.49 -10.92
C GLY A 693 -16.57 -11.06 -11.40
N GLN A 694 -16.23 -10.75 -12.65
CA GLN A 694 -16.48 -9.41 -13.25
C GLN A 694 -17.97 -9.04 -13.46
N ASN A 695 -18.91 -9.83 -12.92
CA ASN A 695 -20.34 -9.64 -13.09
C ASN A 695 -20.98 -9.11 -11.80
N ALA A 696 -22.08 -8.36 -11.94
CA ALA A 696 -22.87 -7.91 -10.81
C ALA A 696 -23.41 -9.09 -9.99
N MET A 697 -23.27 -9.02 -8.67
CA MET A 697 -23.70 -10.08 -7.75
C MET A 697 -25.19 -9.99 -7.42
N THR A 698 -25.85 -11.14 -7.33
CA THR A 698 -27.19 -11.25 -6.76
C THR A 698 -27.13 -11.52 -5.25
N LEU A 699 -28.26 -11.35 -4.55
CA LEU A 699 -28.36 -11.72 -3.14
C LEU A 699 -28.06 -13.22 -2.92
N GLU A 700 -28.47 -14.08 -3.86
CA GLU A 700 -28.21 -15.52 -3.79
C GLU A 700 -26.72 -15.82 -3.85
N ASP A 701 -25.97 -15.12 -4.72
CA ASP A 701 -24.51 -15.28 -4.82
C ASP A 701 -23.81 -14.89 -3.50
N ILE A 702 -24.22 -13.78 -2.89
CA ILE A 702 -23.65 -13.30 -1.62
C ILE A 702 -23.92 -14.31 -0.50
N LEU A 703 -25.16 -14.79 -0.38
CA LEU A 703 -25.53 -15.77 0.66
C LEU A 703 -24.84 -17.12 0.42
N ALA A 704 -24.59 -17.50 -0.84
CA ALA A 704 -23.82 -18.69 -1.18
C ALA A 704 -22.35 -18.57 -0.74
N LEU A 705 -21.70 -17.42 -0.97
CA LEU A 705 -20.32 -17.16 -0.50
C LEU A 705 -20.22 -17.15 1.03
N LYS A 706 -21.22 -16.59 1.72
CA LYS A 706 -21.30 -16.67 3.19
C LYS A 706 -21.41 -18.12 3.63
N SER A 707 -22.31 -18.89 3.01
CA SER A 707 -22.59 -20.28 3.39
C SER A 707 -21.43 -21.24 3.07
N SER A 708 -20.59 -20.93 2.07
CA SER A 708 -19.39 -21.72 1.76
C SER A 708 -18.25 -21.50 2.75
N GLY A 709 -18.33 -20.46 3.60
CA GLY A 709 -17.25 -20.06 4.50
C GLY A 709 -16.10 -19.32 3.80
N SER A 710 -16.34 -18.85 2.56
CA SER A 710 -15.38 -18.04 1.79
C SER A 710 -15.29 -16.60 2.30
N LEU A 711 -16.36 -16.10 2.92
CA LEU A 711 -16.37 -14.82 3.63
C LEU A 711 -16.13 -15.08 5.12
N LYS A 712 -15.01 -14.56 5.64
CA LYS A 712 -14.62 -14.60 7.05
C LYS A 712 -15.10 -13.35 7.79
N GLU A 713 -14.76 -13.26 9.07
CA GLU A 713 -15.31 -12.25 10.00
C GLU A 713 -15.12 -10.81 9.55
N GLY A 714 -13.99 -10.47 8.91
CA GLY A 714 -13.74 -9.13 8.37
C GLY A 714 -14.74 -8.67 7.30
N SER A 715 -15.53 -9.58 6.73
CA SER A 715 -16.61 -9.26 5.77
C SER A 715 -17.93 -8.83 6.42
N PHE A 716 -18.05 -8.90 7.75
CA PHE A 716 -19.32 -8.73 8.45
C PHE A 716 -19.30 -7.64 9.52
N LEU A 717 -20.42 -6.92 9.64
CA LEU A 717 -20.79 -6.22 10.89
C LEU A 717 -22.11 -6.80 11.38
N THR A 718 -22.14 -7.26 12.62
CA THR A 718 -23.26 -8.05 13.13
C THR A 718 -23.83 -7.46 14.41
N THR A 719 -25.14 -7.43 14.53
CA THR A 719 -25.83 -7.04 15.76
C THR A 719 -27.05 -7.93 15.97
N THR A 720 -27.06 -8.65 17.09
CA THR A 720 -28.18 -9.50 17.50
C THR A 720 -29.02 -8.78 18.56
N LEU A 721 -30.34 -8.91 18.45
CA LEU A 721 -31.33 -8.26 19.29
C LEU A 721 -32.37 -9.27 19.77
N THR A 722 -32.87 -9.09 20.98
CA THR A 722 -34.09 -9.76 21.47
C THR A 722 -35.30 -8.86 21.27
N VAL A 723 -36.42 -9.41 20.83
CA VAL A 723 -37.71 -8.71 20.84
C VAL A 723 -38.26 -8.71 22.26
N ASP A 724 -38.49 -7.52 22.80
CA ASP A 724 -38.99 -7.36 24.18
C ASP A 724 -39.99 -6.21 24.26
N ASP A 725 -41.27 -6.55 24.34
CA ASP A 725 -42.43 -5.68 24.56
C ASP A 725 -42.86 -5.62 26.02
N THR A 726 -42.31 -6.48 26.88
CA THR A 726 -42.70 -6.57 28.28
C THR A 726 -42.10 -5.42 29.06
N ALA A 727 -42.96 -4.68 29.78
CA ALA A 727 -42.48 -3.56 30.58
C ALA A 727 -41.81 -4.08 31.87
N PRO A 728 -40.68 -3.47 32.31
CA PRO A 728 -40.03 -3.83 33.55
C PRO A 728 -40.96 -3.58 34.75
N VAL A 729 -40.90 -4.47 35.72
CA VAL A 729 -41.71 -4.41 36.94
C VAL A 729 -40.89 -3.77 38.05
N VAL A 730 -41.38 -2.65 38.60
CA VAL A 730 -40.81 -2.05 39.80
C VAL A 730 -41.18 -2.88 41.02
N GLU A 731 -40.20 -3.54 41.62
CA GLU A 731 -40.39 -4.41 42.78
C GLU A 731 -40.41 -3.60 44.09
N SER A 732 -39.55 -2.59 44.21
CA SER A 732 -39.52 -1.72 45.39
C SER A 732 -39.01 -0.32 45.09
N ILE A 733 -39.51 0.66 45.85
CA ILE A 733 -39.00 2.03 45.87
C ILE A 733 -38.80 2.42 47.33
N THR A 734 -37.54 2.65 47.71
CA THR A 734 -37.17 3.02 49.09
C THR A 734 -36.52 4.39 49.08
N LYS A 735 -37.02 5.31 49.90
CA LYS A 735 -36.42 6.64 50.10
C LYS A 735 -35.77 6.72 51.47
N ASP A 736 -34.46 6.94 51.49
CA ASP A 736 -33.75 7.29 52.72
C ASP A 736 -34.02 8.77 53.03
N LEU A 737 -34.70 9.03 54.15
CA LEU A 737 -35.06 10.39 54.58
C LEU A 737 -33.91 11.15 55.24
N PHE A 738 -32.82 10.47 55.63
CA PHE A 738 -31.63 11.08 56.22
C PHE A 738 -30.63 11.52 55.15
N THR A 739 -30.37 10.67 54.15
CA THR A 739 -29.46 10.99 53.04
C THR A 739 -30.18 11.66 51.87
N GLY A 740 -31.48 11.45 51.73
CA GLY A 740 -32.28 11.89 50.58
C GLY A 740 -32.26 10.92 49.41
N ASN A 741 -31.49 9.83 49.49
CA ASN A 741 -31.32 8.86 48.40
C ASN A 741 -32.63 8.12 48.10
N LEU A 742 -32.89 7.90 46.81
CA LEU A 742 -33.99 7.07 46.32
C LEU A 742 -33.39 5.80 45.68
N THR A 743 -33.70 4.65 46.25
CA THR A 743 -33.32 3.34 45.69
C THR A 743 -34.56 2.73 45.03
N VAL A 744 -34.46 2.45 43.73
CA VAL A 744 -35.48 1.73 42.96
C VAL A 744 -34.93 0.35 42.63
N THR A 745 -35.69 -0.69 42.95
CA THR A 745 -35.44 -2.06 42.49
C THR A 745 -36.49 -2.40 41.46
N ALA A 746 -36.05 -2.72 40.25
CA ALA A 746 -36.89 -3.18 39.17
C ALA A 746 -36.34 -4.49 38.61
N ARG A 747 -37.21 -5.28 38.00
CA ARG A 747 -36.87 -6.53 37.32
C ARG A 747 -37.52 -6.55 35.95
N ASP A 748 -36.77 -7.03 34.97
CA ASP A 748 -37.26 -7.33 33.63
C ASP A 748 -37.47 -8.82 33.42
N ASN A 749 -38.16 -9.21 32.34
CA ASN A 749 -38.27 -10.60 31.89
C ASN A 749 -37.00 -11.14 31.24
N GLN A 750 -36.03 -10.27 30.93
CA GLN A 750 -34.73 -10.58 30.33
C GLN A 750 -33.60 -10.59 31.36
#